data_AF-A0A8J2WLK4-F1
#
_entry.id   AF-A0A8J2WLK4-F1
#
_cell.length_a   1.000
_cell.length_b   1.000
_cell.length_c   1.000
_cell.angle_alpha   90.00
_cell.angle_beta   90.00
_cell.angle_gamma   90.00
#
_symmetry.space_group_name_H-M   'P 1'
#
loop_
_entity.id
_entity.type
_entity.pdbx_description
1 polymer ?
#
loop_
_entity_poly.entity_id
_entity_poly.type
_entity_poly.pdbx_seq_one_letter_code
_entity_poly.pdbx_strand_id
1 'polypeptide(L)'
;MGCSFSDQKSSQESLTVVVHGSSHDSRDVLGQQSESTRHLMGTGASLLVLPDGTTWPDGDLRDGMASCVESLTELQAKLVSAGAWTAEDREGLGTALDHSRRVYSKLIDEAPAHREEMQKLRSTLLTDFSPLYVAGYNIVTKDPGFADFIAQADRCASNAPQQKPRQTTPQLEQLYETGAVNAREPFKSLLDAAGDKLADAKIEMAPLKKMTRTVEKSMLRPDAARRGEVDDILDVVRGMVICGSMHELGVALAFFAEPDCGWKIVRVKNRFADGAQTSGGWADCLLNIVRSDDPHQHVCEVQLVHKKMLVLRGEDMGGHDAYNQYRRADELLLVLDEKDVFAPVHRAVGMLKGLGVVTPGTPDLPRIAAGASYKADTQKALDSAHSSLRLGGAAPSLVIAAYTCTHDKNKVFEGLRKLCPDVPVVGVSSCRGVVANGRWYSSSKSRALGLWAISDDRGDYDVVHIKELSNDAQQVVADKVTAATAGRPMPQFVLCFSALGFSEAVLKGIKSVVGAVPVFGGTAADNELKKPYEWSQFSSEGGVSQNGVVLVLGWSSVEVACYMSSGFQPTEQKGVATRTSGSTILEIDGRPAMTVYDEWTRASGEVVVGLTTGSIDTTTEAIAGELRPIGVPLDDDDKEFRVLHPLSVDSAAGSLTVGGWVAEGTNLTLLAAEAETLVNNICEVSSALVKSDAQKRLGVDASGAVEECLGAFMIFCGGLVKALQDDMEERWEELADPGGKREALGMCAFGEQGPRGHGNLMVGALLFSNKPVRPTRLEPS
;
A
#
# COMPACT_ATOMS: atom_id res chain seq x y z
N MET A 1 36.94 -62.92 -28.83
CA MET A 1 36.14 -62.72 -27.61
C MET A 1 36.67 -61.43 -26.98
N GLY A 2 36.12 -60.23 -27.16
CA GLY A 2 34.72 -59.84 -27.29
C GLY A 2 34.30 -59.11 -26.02
N CYS A 3 34.81 -57.88 -25.80
CA CYS A 3 34.28 -56.98 -24.77
C CYS A 3 33.03 -56.30 -25.34
N SER A 4 31.87 -56.54 -24.74
CA SER A 4 30.61 -55.87 -25.07
C SER A 4 30.20 -54.92 -23.95
N PHE A 5 29.75 -53.74 -24.39
CA PHE A 5 29.20 -52.64 -23.63
C PHE A 5 27.98 -53.05 -22.78
N SER A 6 27.93 -52.51 -21.57
CA SER A 6 26.81 -52.57 -20.63
C SER A 6 25.76 -51.49 -20.92
N ASP A 7 24.50 -51.91 -20.93
CA ASP A 7 23.28 -51.09 -20.96
C ASP A 7 23.22 -50.06 -19.81
N GLN A 8 22.94 -48.80 -20.14
CA GLN A 8 22.38 -47.81 -19.22
C GLN A 8 20.87 -47.73 -19.44
N LYS A 9 20.10 -48.36 -18.54
CA LYS A 9 18.70 -47.98 -18.29
C LYS A 9 18.69 -46.71 -17.45
N SER A 10 18.10 -45.65 -17.98
CA SER A 10 17.83 -44.40 -17.26
C SER A 10 16.79 -44.65 -16.16
N SER A 11 17.16 -44.29 -14.93
CA SER A 11 16.31 -44.30 -13.75
C SER A 11 15.24 -43.20 -13.86
N GLN A 12 13.96 -43.59 -13.86
CA GLN A 12 12.87 -42.71 -13.46
C GLN A 12 13.04 -42.41 -11.97
N GLU A 13 13.49 -41.21 -11.62
CA GLU A 13 13.38 -40.69 -10.26
C GLU A 13 11.94 -40.28 -10.00
N SER A 14 11.26 -41.04 -9.16
CA SER A 14 9.97 -40.66 -8.57
C SER A 14 10.19 -39.49 -7.61
N LEU A 15 9.85 -38.27 -8.04
CA LEU A 15 9.79 -37.09 -7.19
C LEU A 15 8.71 -37.27 -6.13
N THR A 16 9.12 -37.74 -4.96
CA THR A 16 8.29 -37.72 -3.74
C THR A 16 8.48 -36.34 -3.12
N VAL A 17 7.54 -35.42 -3.37
CA VAL A 17 7.50 -34.14 -2.66
C VAL A 17 7.02 -34.43 -1.25
N VAL A 18 7.93 -34.36 -0.28
CA VAL A 18 7.59 -34.45 1.14
C VAL A 18 6.92 -33.14 1.54
N VAL A 19 5.60 -33.16 1.66
CA VAL A 19 4.84 -32.10 2.33
C VAL A 19 5.11 -32.23 3.82
N HIS A 20 5.89 -31.33 4.39
CA HIS A 20 5.97 -31.20 5.84
C HIS A 20 4.63 -30.67 6.35
N GLY A 21 3.99 -31.44 7.24
CA GLY A 21 2.66 -31.16 7.77
C GLY A 21 2.60 -29.80 8.46
N SER A 22 1.84 -28.89 7.85
CA SER A 22 1.10 -27.87 8.58
C SER A 22 -0.03 -28.57 9.34
N SER A 23 -0.30 -28.15 10.57
CA SER A 23 -1.33 -28.72 11.46
C SER A 23 -2.78 -28.38 11.06
N HIS A 24 -3.02 -27.98 9.82
CA HIS A 24 -4.35 -27.76 9.24
C HIS A 24 -4.43 -28.57 7.95
N ASP A 25 -4.88 -29.81 8.07
CA ASP A 25 -5.12 -30.68 6.92
C ASP A 25 -6.34 -30.13 6.18
N SER A 26 -6.19 -29.64 4.96
CA SER A 26 -7.31 -29.19 4.10
C SER A 26 -8.34 -30.32 3.84
N ARG A 27 -7.95 -31.57 4.13
CA ARG A 27 -8.83 -32.73 4.20
C ARG A 27 -9.85 -32.66 5.35
N ASP A 28 -9.58 -31.96 6.44
CA ASP A 28 -10.54 -31.80 7.56
C ASP A 28 -11.66 -30.81 7.21
N VAL A 29 -11.39 -29.77 6.40
CA VAL A 29 -12.43 -28.83 5.93
C VAL A 29 -13.31 -29.48 4.86
N LEU A 30 -12.74 -30.32 3.99
CA LEU A 30 -13.48 -30.98 2.91
C LEU A 30 -14.13 -32.32 3.33
N GLY A 31 -13.65 -32.94 4.41
CA GLY A 31 -14.06 -34.27 4.87
C GLY A 31 -15.42 -34.34 5.58
N GLN A 32 -16.06 -33.21 5.89
CA GLN A 32 -17.32 -33.14 6.64
C GLN A 32 -18.59 -33.06 5.76
N GLN A 33 -18.50 -33.32 4.46
CA GLN A 33 -19.66 -33.15 3.56
C GLN A 33 -20.57 -34.37 3.46
N SER A 34 -21.89 -34.14 3.48
CA SER A 34 -22.89 -35.20 3.29
C SER A 34 -22.95 -35.72 1.84
N GLU A 35 -23.26 -37.00 1.65
CA GLU A 35 -23.49 -37.60 0.32
C GLU A 35 -24.57 -36.86 -0.49
N SER A 36 -25.54 -36.24 0.19
CA SER A 36 -26.68 -35.55 -0.44
C SER A 36 -26.29 -34.28 -1.21
N THR A 37 -25.16 -33.65 -0.88
CA THR A 37 -24.75 -32.35 -1.46
C THR A 37 -23.67 -32.47 -2.54
N ARG A 38 -23.11 -33.67 -2.73
CA ARG A 38 -21.98 -33.93 -3.64
C ARG A 38 -22.31 -33.65 -5.10
N HIS A 39 -23.57 -33.81 -5.50
CA HIS A 39 -24.04 -33.58 -6.87
C HIS A 39 -24.04 -32.10 -7.28
N LEU A 40 -23.99 -31.17 -6.32
CA LEU A 40 -23.88 -29.73 -6.57
C LEU A 40 -22.41 -29.28 -6.78
N MET A 41 -21.43 -30.11 -6.42
CA MET A 41 -20.01 -29.78 -6.61
C MET A 41 -19.63 -29.73 -8.09
N GLY A 42 -18.91 -28.68 -8.49
CA GLY A 42 -18.55 -28.45 -9.89
C GLY A 42 -19.74 -28.08 -10.78
N THR A 43 -20.90 -27.83 -10.19
CA THR A 43 -22.03 -27.12 -10.80
C THR A 43 -21.96 -25.66 -10.37
N GLY A 44 -22.57 -24.74 -11.13
CA GLY A 44 -22.66 -23.31 -10.73
C GLY A 44 -23.43 -23.06 -9.42
N ALA A 45 -23.76 -24.10 -8.64
CA ALA A 45 -24.44 -24.07 -7.35
C ALA A 45 -23.66 -24.74 -6.21
N SER A 46 -22.34 -24.87 -6.34
CA SER A 46 -21.51 -25.53 -5.33
C SER A 46 -21.61 -24.86 -3.95
N LEU A 47 -21.85 -25.61 -2.89
CA LEU A 47 -21.93 -25.08 -1.52
C LEU A 47 -20.55 -24.60 -1.04
N LEU A 48 -20.51 -23.46 -0.34
CA LEU A 48 -19.35 -23.07 0.47
C LEU A 48 -19.30 -23.92 1.72
N VAL A 49 -18.16 -24.51 2.05
CA VAL A 49 -17.92 -25.05 3.39
C VAL A 49 -17.26 -23.95 4.21
N LEU A 50 -17.99 -23.44 5.18
CA LEU A 50 -17.49 -22.38 6.05
C LEU A 50 -16.49 -22.95 7.07
N PRO A 51 -15.63 -22.11 7.67
CA PRO A 51 -14.58 -22.56 8.58
C PRO A 51 -15.07 -23.28 9.85
N ASP A 52 -16.37 -23.21 10.17
CA ASP A 52 -17.01 -23.91 11.28
C ASP A 52 -17.56 -25.29 10.90
N GLY A 53 -17.38 -25.72 9.63
CA GLY A 53 -17.85 -26.99 9.09
C GLY A 53 -19.28 -26.95 8.53
N THR A 54 -19.98 -25.81 8.65
CA THR A 54 -21.32 -25.65 8.06
C THR A 54 -21.24 -25.39 6.55
N THR A 55 -22.34 -25.63 5.84
CA THR A 55 -22.43 -25.34 4.41
C THR A 55 -23.39 -24.18 4.13
N TRP A 56 -22.96 -23.21 3.32
CA TRP A 56 -23.81 -22.13 2.84
C TRP A 56 -23.72 -21.99 1.31
N PRO A 57 -24.81 -21.74 0.58
CA PRO A 57 -26.19 -21.54 1.04
C PRO A 57 -26.85 -22.77 1.65
N ASP A 58 -27.82 -22.57 2.54
CA ASP A 58 -28.61 -23.64 3.17
C ASP A 58 -30.13 -23.48 2.89
N GLY A 59 -30.93 -24.40 3.42
CA GLY A 59 -32.40 -24.38 3.34
C GLY A 59 -32.98 -24.12 1.95
N ASP A 60 -33.99 -23.24 1.90
CA ASP A 60 -34.70 -22.86 0.67
C ASP A 60 -33.78 -22.29 -0.42
N LEU A 61 -32.70 -21.60 -0.02
CA LEU A 61 -31.78 -20.99 -0.99
C LEU A 61 -30.95 -22.07 -1.68
N ARG A 62 -30.47 -23.07 -0.93
CA ARG A 62 -29.81 -24.25 -1.51
C ARG A 62 -30.74 -25.00 -2.47
N ASP A 63 -31.98 -25.24 -2.06
CA ASP A 63 -32.94 -26.01 -2.85
C ASP A 63 -33.32 -25.24 -4.14
N GLY A 64 -33.44 -23.92 -4.05
CA GLY A 64 -33.59 -23.04 -5.22
C GLY A 64 -32.40 -23.08 -6.17
N MET A 65 -31.16 -23.11 -5.65
CA MET A 65 -29.96 -23.26 -6.48
C MET A 65 -29.91 -24.63 -7.17
N ALA A 66 -30.30 -25.71 -6.49
CA ALA A 66 -30.36 -27.05 -7.06
C ALA A 66 -31.37 -27.13 -8.22
N SER A 67 -32.57 -26.55 -8.03
CA SER A 67 -33.59 -26.42 -9.08
C SER A 67 -33.08 -25.67 -10.32
N CYS A 68 -32.31 -24.59 -10.13
CA CYS A 68 -31.67 -23.87 -11.23
C CYS A 68 -30.68 -24.77 -11.99
N VAL A 69 -29.90 -25.59 -11.27
CA VAL A 69 -28.94 -26.52 -11.88
C VAL A 69 -29.64 -27.57 -12.71
N GLU A 70 -30.68 -28.20 -12.19
CA GLU A 70 -31.43 -29.24 -12.88
C GLU A 70 -32.02 -28.70 -14.20
N SER A 71 -32.79 -27.60 -14.11
CA SER A 71 -33.48 -27.00 -15.26
C SER A 71 -32.52 -26.58 -16.37
N LEU A 72 -31.43 -25.86 -16.02
CA LEU A 72 -30.45 -25.40 -17.00
C LEU A 72 -29.62 -26.56 -17.59
N THR A 73 -29.36 -27.61 -16.80
CA THR A 73 -28.63 -28.78 -17.31
C THR A 73 -29.47 -29.55 -18.32
N GLU A 74 -30.75 -29.76 -18.04
CA GLU A 74 -31.68 -30.42 -18.97
C GLU A 74 -31.80 -29.64 -20.29
N LEU A 75 -32.03 -28.32 -20.20
CA LEU A 75 -32.14 -27.46 -21.39
C LEU A 75 -30.86 -27.45 -22.21
N GLN A 76 -29.69 -27.46 -21.57
CA GLN A 76 -28.42 -27.54 -22.29
C GLN A 76 -28.26 -28.88 -23.01
N ALA A 77 -28.64 -29.98 -22.36
CA ALA A 77 -28.57 -31.31 -22.97
C ALA A 77 -29.46 -31.38 -24.21
N LYS A 78 -30.68 -30.82 -24.15
CA LYS A 78 -31.58 -30.71 -25.31
C LYS A 78 -30.92 -29.94 -26.45
N LEU A 79 -30.34 -28.76 -26.19
CA LEU A 79 -29.63 -27.98 -27.20
C LEU A 79 -28.48 -28.76 -27.84
N VAL A 80 -27.63 -29.39 -27.03
CA VAL A 80 -26.46 -30.14 -27.53
C VAL A 80 -26.90 -31.32 -28.39
N SER A 81 -28.00 -31.98 -28.04
CA SER A 81 -28.52 -33.13 -28.80
C SER A 81 -29.23 -32.75 -30.11
N ALA A 82 -29.97 -31.64 -30.12
CA ALA A 82 -30.83 -31.25 -31.24
C ALA A 82 -30.22 -30.15 -32.13
N GLY A 83 -29.17 -29.47 -31.67
CA GLY A 83 -28.54 -28.33 -32.35
C GLY A 83 -29.32 -27.02 -32.25
N ALA A 84 -30.56 -27.07 -31.80
CA ALA A 84 -31.44 -25.92 -31.58
C ALA A 84 -32.50 -26.25 -30.52
N TRP A 85 -33.02 -25.23 -29.84
CA TRP A 85 -34.16 -25.32 -28.94
C TRP A 85 -35.49 -25.24 -29.72
N THR A 86 -36.50 -25.95 -29.23
CA THR A 86 -37.88 -25.77 -29.69
C THR A 86 -38.49 -24.48 -29.13
N ALA A 87 -39.71 -24.11 -29.55
CA ALA A 87 -40.41 -22.98 -28.94
C ALA A 87 -40.71 -23.21 -27.44
N GLU A 88 -41.08 -24.44 -27.08
CA GLU A 88 -41.32 -24.86 -25.69
C GLU A 88 -40.03 -24.80 -24.85
N ASP A 89 -38.91 -25.25 -25.40
CA ASP A 89 -37.62 -25.16 -24.71
C ASP A 89 -37.19 -23.71 -24.47
N ARG A 90 -37.45 -22.79 -25.40
CA ARG A 90 -37.16 -21.36 -25.23
C ARG A 90 -38.00 -20.72 -24.12
N GLU A 91 -39.28 -21.08 -24.03
CA GLU A 91 -40.15 -20.65 -22.94
C GLU A 91 -39.66 -21.23 -21.59
N GLY A 92 -39.29 -22.51 -21.57
CA GLY A 92 -38.66 -23.16 -20.42
C GLY A 92 -37.35 -22.48 -20.01
N LEU A 93 -36.51 -22.08 -20.98
CA LEU A 93 -35.28 -21.33 -20.74
C LEU A 93 -35.56 -19.96 -20.13
N GLY A 94 -36.54 -19.21 -20.64
CA GLY A 94 -36.98 -17.96 -20.05
C GLY A 94 -37.40 -18.13 -18.59
N THR A 95 -38.20 -19.15 -18.30
CA THR A 95 -38.64 -19.50 -16.95
C THR A 95 -37.47 -19.85 -16.02
N ALA A 96 -36.52 -20.67 -16.50
CA ALA A 96 -35.34 -21.05 -15.75
C ALA A 96 -34.42 -19.86 -15.46
N LEU A 97 -34.28 -18.92 -16.40
CA LEU A 97 -33.50 -17.70 -16.23
C LEU A 97 -34.14 -16.75 -15.22
N ASP A 98 -35.46 -16.58 -15.25
CA ASP A 98 -36.18 -15.76 -14.27
C ASP A 98 -36.13 -16.36 -12.87
N HIS A 99 -36.23 -17.70 -12.77
CA HIS A 99 -36.01 -18.38 -11.50
C HIS A 99 -34.58 -18.18 -10.99
N SER A 100 -33.58 -18.35 -11.86
CA SER A 100 -32.17 -18.13 -11.53
C SER A 100 -31.92 -16.70 -11.03
N ARG A 101 -32.48 -15.68 -11.70
CA ARG A 101 -32.38 -14.29 -11.25
C ARG A 101 -32.85 -14.11 -9.81
N ARG A 102 -34.03 -14.64 -9.47
CA ARG A 102 -34.58 -14.56 -8.10
C ARG A 102 -33.67 -15.25 -7.08
N VAL A 103 -33.19 -16.45 -7.39
CA VAL A 103 -32.33 -17.24 -6.51
C VAL A 103 -30.98 -16.55 -6.28
N TYR A 104 -30.30 -16.10 -7.34
CA TYR A 104 -29.01 -15.41 -7.20
C TYR A 104 -29.14 -14.01 -6.59
N SER A 105 -30.25 -13.30 -6.80
CA SER A 105 -30.52 -12.06 -6.05
C SER A 105 -30.61 -12.32 -4.55
N LYS A 106 -31.37 -13.35 -4.14
CA LYS A 106 -31.44 -13.77 -2.73
C LYS A 106 -30.07 -14.17 -2.18
N LEU A 107 -29.28 -14.92 -2.95
CA LEU A 107 -27.91 -15.28 -2.59
C LEU A 107 -27.05 -14.04 -2.30
N ILE A 108 -27.09 -13.04 -3.19
CA ILE A 108 -26.31 -11.80 -3.06
C ILE A 108 -26.79 -10.97 -1.86
N ASP A 109 -28.08 -10.99 -1.55
CA ASP A 109 -28.64 -10.27 -0.40
C ASP A 109 -28.30 -10.93 0.93
N GLU A 110 -28.15 -12.26 0.98
CA GLU A 110 -27.73 -13.01 2.17
C GLU A 110 -26.20 -13.07 2.36
N ALA A 111 -25.43 -12.95 1.27
CA ALA A 111 -23.97 -13.02 1.28
C ALA A 111 -23.25 -12.09 2.29
N PRO A 112 -23.72 -10.86 2.61
CA PRO A 112 -23.06 -10.01 3.61
C PRO A 112 -22.95 -10.64 5.00
N ALA A 113 -23.91 -11.49 5.38
CA ALA A 113 -23.92 -12.17 6.68
C ALA A 113 -22.80 -13.20 6.81
N HIS A 114 -22.21 -13.64 5.69
CA HIS A 114 -21.15 -14.64 5.62
C HIS A 114 -19.81 -14.05 5.14
N ARG A 115 -19.66 -12.72 5.16
CA ARG A 115 -18.50 -12.01 4.60
C ARG A 115 -17.20 -12.43 5.28
N GLU A 116 -17.18 -12.48 6.62
CA GLU A 116 -15.97 -12.80 7.38
C GLU A 116 -15.55 -14.26 7.16
N GLU A 117 -16.51 -15.19 7.15
CA GLU A 117 -16.27 -16.60 6.88
C GLU A 117 -15.74 -16.82 5.46
N MET A 118 -16.31 -16.13 4.47
CA MET A 118 -15.81 -16.15 3.09
C MET A 118 -14.39 -15.59 2.97
N GLN A 119 -14.07 -14.49 3.68
CA GLN A 119 -12.71 -13.92 3.68
C GLN A 119 -11.70 -14.89 4.30
N LYS A 120 -12.07 -15.53 5.41
CA LYS A 120 -11.24 -16.53 6.08
C LYS A 120 -11.04 -17.76 5.19
N LEU A 121 -12.12 -18.30 4.62
CA LEU A 121 -12.08 -19.42 3.67
C LEU A 121 -11.19 -19.10 2.46
N ARG A 122 -11.34 -17.91 1.86
CA ARG A 122 -10.51 -17.44 0.75
C ARG A 122 -9.03 -17.40 1.14
N SER A 123 -8.69 -16.84 2.30
CA SER A 123 -7.30 -16.74 2.76
C SER A 123 -6.69 -18.12 3.00
N THR A 124 -7.39 -18.99 3.72
CA THR A 124 -6.91 -20.34 4.06
C THR A 124 -6.64 -21.16 2.81
N LEU A 125 -7.63 -21.24 1.90
CA LEU A 125 -7.47 -22.02 0.69
C LEU A 125 -6.35 -21.48 -0.19
N LEU A 126 -6.22 -20.14 -0.31
CA LEU A 126 -5.15 -19.53 -1.10
C LEU A 126 -3.75 -19.90 -0.58
N THR A 127 -3.56 -19.91 0.74
CA THR A 127 -2.29 -20.35 1.36
C THR A 127 -1.96 -21.80 1.02
N ASP A 128 -2.97 -22.66 0.91
CA ASP A 128 -2.76 -24.10 0.70
C ASP A 128 -2.39 -24.45 -0.74
N PHE A 129 -3.04 -23.86 -1.76
CA PHE A 129 -2.79 -24.24 -3.16
C PHE A 129 -1.84 -23.30 -3.93
N SER A 130 -1.65 -22.05 -3.51
CA SER A 130 -0.75 -21.10 -4.21
C SER A 130 0.71 -21.59 -4.30
N PRO A 131 1.33 -22.12 -3.22
CA PRO A 131 2.72 -22.61 -3.29
C PRO A 131 2.93 -23.72 -4.31
N LEU A 132 1.90 -24.56 -4.55
CA LEU A 132 1.96 -25.64 -5.51
C LEU A 132 2.14 -25.09 -6.93
N TYR A 133 1.27 -24.18 -7.36
CA TYR A 133 1.35 -23.61 -8.71
C TYR A 133 2.59 -22.75 -8.92
N VAL A 134 3.05 -22.03 -7.89
CA VAL A 134 4.33 -21.31 -7.91
C VAL A 134 5.50 -22.27 -8.15
N ALA A 135 5.50 -23.44 -7.49
CA ALA A 135 6.52 -24.46 -7.73
C ALA A 135 6.49 -24.99 -9.17
N GLY A 136 5.29 -25.24 -9.71
CA GLY A 136 5.10 -25.62 -11.12
C GLY A 136 5.65 -24.57 -12.08
N TYR A 137 5.32 -23.30 -11.85
CA TYR A 137 5.79 -22.17 -12.63
C TYR A 137 7.32 -22.02 -12.59
N ASN A 138 7.93 -22.11 -11.41
CA ASN A 138 9.39 -22.07 -11.22
C ASN A 138 10.15 -23.18 -11.94
N ILE A 139 9.51 -24.32 -12.22
CA ILE A 139 10.10 -25.37 -13.04
C ILE A 139 9.99 -25.03 -14.53
N VAL A 140 8.88 -24.41 -14.95
CA VAL A 140 8.65 -24.00 -16.33
C VAL A 140 9.56 -22.84 -16.73
N THR A 141 9.83 -21.90 -15.83
CA THR A 141 10.74 -20.75 -16.09
C THR A 141 12.18 -21.16 -16.39
N LYS A 142 12.56 -22.38 -16.03
CA LYS A 142 13.88 -22.96 -16.32
C LYS A 142 13.95 -23.69 -17.66
N ASP A 143 12.86 -23.80 -18.40
CA ASP A 143 12.85 -24.37 -19.74
C ASP A 143 13.64 -23.46 -20.70
N PRO A 144 14.58 -23.98 -21.52
CA PRO A 144 15.42 -23.16 -22.39
C PRO A 144 14.65 -22.24 -23.35
N GLY A 145 13.44 -22.62 -23.78
CA GLY A 145 12.62 -21.82 -24.68
C GLY A 145 11.80 -20.72 -24.01
N PHE A 146 11.91 -20.56 -22.69
CA PHE A 146 11.02 -19.68 -21.92
C PHE A 146 11.10 -18.23 -22.36
N ALA A 147 12.31 -17.64 -22.39
CA ALA A 147 12.51 -16.24 -22.75
C ALA A 147 12.02 -15.92 -24.18
N ASP A 148 12.29 -16.80 -25.14
CA ASP A 148 11.86 -16.66 -26.53
C ASP A 148 10.33 -16.70 -26.65
N PHE A 149 9.70 -17.63 -25.94
CA PHE A 149 8.24 -17.73 -25.92
C PHE A 149 7.59 -16.47 -25.32
N ILE A 150 8.11 -15.96 -24.21
CA ILE A 150 7.60 -14.71 -23.60
C ILE A 150 7.64 -13.56 -24.61
N ALA A 151 8.79 -13.35 -25.25
CA ALA A 151 8.94 -12.30 -26.25
C ALA A 151 7.99 -12.47 -27.45
N GLN A 152 7.73 -13.72 -27.87
CA GLN A 152 6.77 -14.03 -28.93
C GLN A 152 5.33 -13.76 -28.49
N ALA A 153 4.94 -14.19 -27.29
CA ALA A 153 3.61 -14.02 -26.72
C ALA A 153 3.28 -12.53 -26.50
N ASP A 154 4.22 -11.74 -25.98
CA ASP A 154 4.05 -10.31 -25.75
C ASP A 154 3.92 -9.53 -27.07
N ARG A 155 4.67 -9.94 -28.10
CA ARG A 155 4.53 -9.38 -29.46
C ARG A 155 3.16 -9.70 -30.05
N CYS A 156 2.69 -10.94 -29.90
CA CYS A 156 1.37 -11.35 -30.35
C CYS A 156 0.27 -10.57 -29.61
N ALA A 157 0.41 -10.37 -28.30
CA ALA A 157 -0.50 -9.58 -27.48
C ALA A 157 -0.54 -8.11 -27.89
N SER A 158 0.61 -7.52 -28.22
CA SER A 158 0.71 -6.13 -28.68
C SER A 158 0.06 -5.92 -30.06
N ASN A 159 0.06 -6.95 -30.91
CA ASN A 159 -0.57 -6.91 -32.23
C ASN A 159 -2.08 -7.20 -32.20
N ALA A 160 -2.59 -7.81 -31.12
CA ALA A 160 -4.01 -8.07 -30.94
C ALA A 160 -4.77 -6.78 -30.55
N PRO A 161 -6.10 -6.72 -30.77
CA PRO A 161 -6.93 -5.65 -30.23
C PRO A 161 -6.75 -5.50 -28.70
N GLN A 162 -6.56 -4.26 -28.25
CA GLN A 162 -6.29 -3.97 -26.83
C GLN A 162 -7.58 -3.94 -25.98
N GLN A 163 -8.73 -3.73 -26.60
CA GLN A 163 -10.02 -3.78 -25.90
C GLN A 163 -10.41 -5.23 -25.58
N LYS A 164 -10.95 -5.47 -24.37
CA LYS A 164 -11.50 -6.79 -24.01
C LYS A 164 -12.59 -7.17 -25.03
N PRO A 165 -12.45 -8.29 -25.76
CA PRO A 165 -13.47 -8.72 -26.71
C PRO A 165 -14.76 -9.08 -25.98
N ARG A 166 -15.87 -9.00 -26.70
CA ARG A 166 -17.20 -9.35 -26.24
C ARG A 166 -17.86 -10.22 -27.29
N GLN A 167 -18.74 -11.09 -26.84
CA GLN A 167 -19.73 -11.74 -27.70
C GLN A 167 -20.66 -10.67 -28.27
N THR A 168 -21.18 -10.92 -29.46
CA THR A 168 -22.08 -10.00 -30.17
C THR A 168 -23.48 -9.91 -29.57
N THR A 169 -23.80 -10.75 -28.57
CA THR A 169 -25.10 -10.82 -27.91
C THR A 169 -24.96 -10.85 -26.38
N PRO A 170 -25.83 -10.14 -25.64
CA PRO A 170 -25.93 -10.25 -24.19
C PRO A 170 -26.88 -11.36 -23.74
N GLN A 171 -27.56 -12.05 -24.65
CA GLN A 171 -28.61 -13.04 -24.33
C GLN A 171 -28.04 -14.46 -24.30
N LEU A 172 -28.33 -15.20 -23.22
CA LEU A 172 -27.86 -16.60 -23.06
C LEU A 172 -28.30 -17.48 -24.22
N GLU A 173 -29.54 -17.33 -24.67
CA GLU A 173 -30.11 -18.13 -25.75
C GLU A 173 -29.28 -18.01 -27.04
N GLN A 174 -29.09 -16.77 -27.52
CA GLN A 174 -28.33 -16.49 -28.73
C GLN A 174 -26.85 -16.88 -28.59
N LEU A 175 -26.26 -16.68 -27.42
CA LEU A 175 -24.86 -17.04 -27.15
C LEU A 175 -24.62 -18.55 -27.36
N TYR A 176 -25.56 -19.38 -26.92
CA TYR A 176 -25.43 -20.84 -26.99
C TYR A 176 -25.92 -21.41 -28.33
N GLU A 177 -27.15 -21.10 -28.73
CA GLU A 177 -27.78 -21.68 -29.92
C GLU A 177 -27.13 -21.16 -31.21
N THR A 178 -27.13 -19.84 -31.42
CA THR A 178 -26.63 -19.26 -32.67
C THR A 178 -25.11 -19.03 -32.68
N GLY A 179 -24.48 -18.91 -31.51
CA GLY A 179 -23.04 -18.75 -31.37
C GLY A 179 -22.30 -20.07 -31.18
N ALA A 180 -22.42 -20.65 -29.99
CA ALA A 180 -21.56 -21.75 -29.55
C ALA A 180 -21.76 -23.05 -30.35
N VAL A 181 -23.00 -23.43 -30.68
CA VAL A 181 -23.26 -24.64 -31.49
C VAL A 181 -22.62 -24.51 -32.88
N ASN A 182 -22.74 -23.34 -33.52
CA ASN A 182 -22.18 -23.08 -34.85
C ASN A 182 -20.65 -23.00 -34.85
N ALA A 183 -20.04 -22.51 -33.77
CA ALA A 183 -18.59 -22.38 -33.67
C ALA A 183 -17.89 -23.70 -33.30
N ARG A 184 -18.61 -24.68 -32.72
CA ARG A 184 -18.02 -25.88 -32.10
C ARG A 184 -17.25 -26.77 -33.08
N GLU A 185 -17.87 -27.20 -34.17
CA GLU A 185 -17.21 -28.09 -35.15
C GLU A 185 -16.04 -27.40 -35.87
N PRO A 186 -16.18 -26.16 -36.38
CA PRO A 186 -15.05 -25.43 -36.96
C PRO A 186 -13.88 -25.26 -35.97
N PHE A 187 -14.18 -24.97 -34.71
CA PHE A 187 -13.16 -24.82 -33.66
C PHE A 187 -12.45 -26.16 -33.39
N LYS A 188 -13.20 -27.28 -33.39
CA LYS A 188 -12.60 -28.61 -33.29
C LYS A 188 -11.63 -28.86 -34.45
N SER A 189 -12.04 -28.58 -35.69
CA SER A 189 -11.17 -28.76 -36.87
C SER A 189 -9.89 -27.93 -36.78
N LEU A 190 -9.97 -26.71 -36.24
CA LEU A 190 -8.78 -25.88 -35.98
C LEU A 190 -7.84 -26.53 -34.96
N LEU A 191 -8.37 -27.05 -33.85
CA LEU A 191 -7.57 -27.72 -32.83
C LEU A 191 -6.94 -29.02 -33.34
N ASP A 192 -7.67 -29.80 -34.14
CA ASP A 192 -7.14 -31.01 -34.78
C ASP A 192 -5.98 -30.64 -35.72
N ALA A 193 -6.14 -29.59 -36.55
CA ALA A 193 -5.07 -29.10 -37.42
C ALA A 193 -3.84 -28.57 -36.65
N ALA A 194 -4.05 -27.97 -35.48
CA ALA A 194 -2.95 -27.60 -34.59
C ALA A 194 -2.21 -28.85 -34.09
N GLY A 195 -2.93 -29.91 -33.72
CA GLY A 195 -2.38 -31.20 -33.32
C GLY A 195 -1.56 -31.88 -34.40
N ASP A 196 -2.03 -31.86 -35.65
CA ASP A 196 -1.30 -32.43 -36.79
C ASP A 196 0.05 -31.73 -37.02
N LYS A 197 0.13 -30.42 -36.73
CA LYS A 197 1.38 -29.63 -36.82
C LYS A 197 2.28 -29.79 -35.59
N LEU A 198 1.72 -30.16 -34.44
CA LEU A 198 2.38 -30.30 -33.15
C LEU A 198 2.35 -31.75 -32.68
N ALA A 199 3.09 -32.63 -33.36
CA ALA A 199 3.01 -34.09 -33.17
C ALA A 199 3.18 -34.57 -31.72
N ASP A 200 3.92 -33.84 -30.88
CA ASP A 200 4.17 -34.18 -29.47
C ASP A 200 3.25 -33.46 -28.46
N ALA A 201 2.39 -32.54 -28.93
CA ALA A 201 1.44 -31.82 -28.08
C ALA A 201 0.13 -32.59 -27.91
N LYS A 202 -0.45 -32.56 -26.71
CA LYS A 202 -1.78 -33.11 -26.44
C LYS A 202 -2.83 -32.03 -26.68
N ILE A 203 -3.80 -32.31 -27.54
CA ILE A 203 -4.93 -31.43 -27.82
C ILE A 203 -6.15 -31.88 -27.01
N GLU A 204 -6.78 -30.96 -26.30
CA GLU A 204 -7.99 -31.23 -25.52
C GLU A 204 -9.10 -30.22 -25.85
N MET A 205 -10.16 -30.69 -26.51
CA MET A 205 -11.38 -29.90 -26.69
C MET A 205 -12.32 -30.10 -25.51
N ALA A 206 -12.76 -29.01 -24.87
CA ALA A 206 -13.71 -29.12 -23.78
C ALA A 206 -15.16 -29.31 -24.30
N PRO A 207 -16.05 -29.92 -23.50
CA PRO A 207 -17.49 -29.75 -23.67
C PRO A 207 -17.86 -28.26 -23.65
N LEU A 208 -19.03 -27.93 -24.21
CA LEU A 208 -19.57 -26.58 -24.03
C LEU A 208 -19.60 -26.25 -22.54
N LYS A 209 -19.28 -25.00 -22.21
CA LYS A 209 -19.39 -24.51 -20.84
C LYS A 209 -20.79 -24.81 -20.30
N LYS A 210 -20.89 -25.26 -19.05
CA LYS A 210 -22.18 -25.51 -18.42
C LYS A 210 -22.98 -24.19 -18.35
N MET A 211 -24.23 -24.17 -18.80
CA MET A 211 -25.12 -23.01 -18.73
C MET A 211 -25.27 -22.53 -17.29
N THR A 212 -25.34 -23.46 -16.34
CA THR A 212 -25.36 -23.16 -14.90
C THR A 212 -24.21 -22.25 -14.48
N ARG A 213 -23.00 -22.51 -14.98
CA ARG A 213 -21.82 -21.69 -14.69
C ARG A 213 -21.83 -20.36 -15.46
N THR A 214 -22.38 -20.32 -16.67
CA THR A 214 -22.56 -19.05 -17.40
C THR A 214 -23.55 -18.15 -16.66
N VAL A 215 -24.68 -18.69 -16.21
CA VAL A 215 -25.69 -17.96 -15.45
C VAL A 215 -25.12 -17.50 -14.11
N GLU A 216 -24.45 -18.37 -13.35
CA GLU A 216 -23.76 -18.00 -12.10
C GLU A 216 -22.81 -16.82 -12.31
N LYS A 217 -21.88 -16.91 -13.28
CA LYS A 217 -20.96 -15.82 -13.60
C LYS A 217 -21.67 -14.53 -14.02
N SER A 218 -22.79 -14.65 -14.75
CA SER A 218 -23.56 -13.49 -15.18
C SER A 218 -24.28 -12.80 -14.04
N MET A 219 -24.70 -13.55 -13.02
CA MET A 219 -25.43 -13.02 -11.87
C MET A 219 -24.47 -12.50 -10.78
N LEU A 220 -23.33 -13.16 -10.57
CA LEU A 220 -22.26 -12.72 -9.67
C LEU A 220 -21.31 -11.69 -10.31
N ARG A 221 -21.81 -10.90 -11.27
CA ARG A 221 -21.07 -9.75 -11.76
C ARG A 221 -21.06 -8.68 -10.67
N PRO A 222 -19.93 -8.00 -10.43
CA PRO A 222 -19.93 -6.77 -9.66
C PRO A 222 -20.97 -5.84 -10.25
N ASP A 223 -20.83 -5.40 -11.50
CA ASP A 223 -21.75 -4.47 -12.18
C ASP A 223 -23.25 -4.87 -12.10
N ALA A 224 -23.95 -4.33 -11.10
CA ALA A 224 -25.34 -4.69 -10.80
C ALA A 224 -26.29 -4.43 -11.97
N ALA A 225 -26.04 -3.38 -12.76
CA ALA A 225 -26.90 -2.99 -13.89
C ALA A 225 -26.87 -4.02 -15.04
N ARG A 226 -25.83 -4.84 -15.10
CA ARG A 226 -25.57 -5.78 -16.20
C ARG A 226 -25.66 -7.24 -15.75
N ARG A 227 -26.17 -7.50 -14.55
CA ARG A 227 -26.35 -8.87 -14.06
C ARG A 227 -27.33 -9.64 -14.95
N GLY A 228 -26.93 -10.84 -15.36
CA GLY A 228 -27.68 -11.68 -16.29
C GLY A 228 -27.34 -11.47 -17.77
N GLU A 229 -26.57 -10.43 -18.13
CA GLU A 229 -25.96 -10.35 -19.46
C GLU A 229 -24.83 -11.38 -19.58
N VAL A 230 -24.58 -11.92 -20.78
CA VAL A 230 -23.55 -12.96 -21.00
C VAL A 230 -22.48 -12.58 -22.02
N ASP A 231 -22.48 -11.32 -22.48
CA ASP A 231 -21.64 -10.83 -23.57
C ASP A 231 -20.13 -10.87 -23.28
N ASP A 232 -19.72 -10.97 -22.01
CA ASP A 232 -18.30 -11.03 -21.63
C ASP A 232 -17.78 -12.44 -21.29
N ILE A 233 -18.61 -13.46 -21.56
CA ILE A 233 -18.29 -14.88 -21.38
C ILE A 233 -17.69 -15.40 -22.68
N LEU A 234 -16.36 -15.52 -22.71
CA LEU A 234 -15.56 -15.81 -23.90
C LEU A 234 -15.11 -17.27 -24.01
N ASP A 235 -15.52 -18.10 -23.06
CA ASP A 235 -15.05 -19.47 -22.86
C ASP A 235 -16.19 -20.50 -22.97
N VAL A 236 -17.24 -20.20 -23.75
CA VAL A 236 -18.33 -21.17 -24.00
C VAL A 236 -17.83 -22.32 -24.86
N VAL A 237 -17.15 -21.99 -25.97
CA VAL A 237 -16.37 -22.93 -26.79
C VAL A 237 -14.89 -22.74 -26.46
N ARG A 238 -14.23 -23.79 -25.98
CA ARG A 238 -12.84 -23.70 -25.53
C ARG A 238 -12.06 -25.00 -25.64
N GLY A 239 -10.74 -24.90 -25.71
CA GLY A 239 -9.83 -26.03 -25.71
C GLY A 239 -8.43 -25.68 -25.21
N MET A 240 -7.59 -26.70 -25.07
CA MET A 240 -6.21 -26.58 -24.64
C MET A 240 -5.26 -27.25 -25.62
N VAL A 241 -4.11 -26.63 -25.82
CA VAL A 241 -2.94 -27.22 -26.46
C VAL A 241 -1.87 -27.39 -25.39
N ILE A 242 -1.55 -28.64 -25.08
CA ILE A 242 -0.69 -29.01 -23.96
C ILE A 242 0.66 -29.44 -24.51
N CYS A 243 1.68 -28.63 -24.25
CA CYS A 243 3.02 -28.80 -24.80
C CYS A 243 4.00 -29.37 -23.77
N GLY A 244 5.00 -30.09 -24.26
CA GLY A 244 6.07 -30.69 -23.47
C GLY A 244 7.19 -29.72 -23.08
N SER A 245 7.32 -28.62 -23.82
CA SER A 245 8.40 -27.61 -23.71
C SER A 245 7.88 -26.20 -24.04
N MET A 246 8.64 -25.17 -23.68
CA MET A 246 8.32 -23.78 -24.07
C MET A 246 8.53 -23.53 -25.58
N HIS A 247 9.43 -24.28 -26.23
CA HIS A 247 9.62 -24.22 -27.68
C HIS A 247 8.36 -24.65 -28.43
N GLU A 248 7.76 -25.78 -28.05
CA GLU A 248 6.50 -26.25 -28.63
C GLU A 248 5.35 -25.25 -28.42
N LEU A 249 5.29 -24.57 -27.27
CA LEU A 249 4.32 -23.49 -27.06
C LEU A 249 4.52 -22.35 -28.07
N GLY A 250 5.77 -22.03 -28.41
CA GLY A 250 6.10 -21.04 -29.44
C GLY A 250 5.61 -21.46 -30.83
N VAL A 251 5.79 -22.73 -31.19
CA VAL A 251 5.25 -23.30 -32.44
C VAL A 251 3.72 -23.27 -32.45
N ALA A 252 3.09 -23.59 -31.33
CA ALA A 252 1.63 -23.54 -31.20
C ALA A 252 1.09 -22.11 -31.35
N LEU A 253 1.70 -21.14 -30.68
CA LEU A 253 1.34 -19.73 -30.80
C LEU A 253 1.52 -19.23 -32.25
N ALA A 254 2.59 -19.65 -32.92
CA ALA A 254 2.83 -19.31 -34.32
C ALA A 254 1.72 -19.85 -35.24
N PHE A 255 1.26 -21.09 -35.03
CA PHE A 255 0.15 -21.66 -35.79
C PHE A 255 -1.13 -20.82 -35.69
N PHE A 256 -1.54 -20.43 -34.48
CA PHE A 256 -2.76 -19.61 -34.31
C PHE A 256 -2.58 -18.16 -34.77
N ALA A 257 -1.34 -17.68 -34.87
CA ALA A 257 -1.02 -16.35 -35.39
C ALA A 257 -0.90 -16.30 -36.92
N GLU A 258 -0.90 -17.44 -37.61
CA GLU A 258 -0.84 -17.50 -39.08
C GLU A 258 -2.13 -16.90 -39.68
N PRO A 259 -2.03 -15.87 -40.55
CA PRO A 259 -3.21 -15.22 -41.15
C PRO A 259 -4.13 -16.18 -41.92
N ASP A 260 -3.56 -17.24 -42.49
CA ASP A 260 -4.24 -18.18 -43.36
C ASP A 260 -4.88 -19.36 -42.60
N CYS A 261 -4.78 -19.42 -41.27
CA CYS A 261 -5.41 -20.50 -40.48
C CYS A 261 -6.95 -20.40 -40.43
N GLY A 262 -7.54 -19.34 -41.00
CA GLY A 262 -8.99 -19.10 -41.03
C GLY A 262 -9.55 -18.44 -39.76
N TRP A 263 -8.73 -18.20 -38.75
CA TRP A 263 -9.10 -17.62 -37.46
C TRP A 263 -8.28 -16.37 -37.15
N LYS A 264 -8.86 -15.49 -36.34
CA LYS A 264 -8.22 -14.23 -35.92
C LYS A 264 -8.10 -14.19 -34.42
N ILE A 265 -6.90 -13.87 -33.94
CA ILE A 265 -6.66 -13.58 -32.53
C ILE A 265 -7.25 -12.21 -32.20
N VAL A 266 -8.20 -12.19 -31.25
CA VAL A 266 -8.84 -10.96 -30.75
C VAL A 266 -8.38 -10.59 -29.34
N ARG A 267 -7.64 -11.49 -28.66
CA ARG A 267 -6.94 -11.19 -27.40
C ARG A 267 -5.87 -12.24 -27.13
N VAL A 268 -4.77 -11.81 -26.51
CA VAL A 268 -3.77 -12.70 -25.89
C VAL A 268 -3.62 -12.32 -24.43
N LYS A 269 -3.54 -13.31 -23.53
CA LYS A 269 -3.06 -13.15 -22.16
C LYS A 269 -1.85 -14.04 -21.95
N ASN A 270 -0.67 -13.42 -21.89
CA ASN A 270 0.56 -14.11 -21.52
C ASN A 270 0.67 -14.16 -19.99
N ARG A 271 0.20 -15.25 -19.36
CA ARG A 271 0.32 -15.46 -17.90
C ARG A 271 1.62 -16.15 -17.50
N PHE A 272 2.50 -16.43 -18.46
CA PHE A 272 3.88 -16.82 -18.17
C PHE A 272 4.79 -15.62 -17.93
N ALA A 273 4.38 -14.40 -18.31
CA ALA A 273 5.14 -13.19 -18.00
C ALA A 273 5.25 -12.96 -16.48
N ASP A 274 6.33 -12.29 -16.07
CA ASP A 274 6.58 -12.03 -14.66
C ASP A 274 5.44 -11.22 -14.02
N GLY A 275 4.93 -11.71 -12.89
CA GLY A 275 3.76 -11.14 -12.20
C GLY A 275 2.41 -11.27 -12.93
N ALA A 276 2.33 -11.94 -14.08
CA ALA A 276 1.09 -12.08 -14.87
C ALA A 276 0.25 -13.32 -14.55
N GLN A 277 0.67 -14.14 -13.58
CA GLN A 277 -0.04 -15.35 -13.14
C GLN A 277 -1.40 -15.00 -12.53
N THR A 278 -2.32 -15.97 -12.52
CA THR A 278 -3.57 -15.79 -11.76
C THR A 278 -3.29 -15.69 -10.25
N SER A 279 -4.26 -15.24 -9.45
CA SER A 279 -4.14 -15.20 -7.98
C SER A 279 -3.74 -16.55 -7.36
N GLY A 280 -4.10 -17.66 -8.02
CA GLY A 280 -3.70 -19.00 -7.61
C GLY A 280 -2.36 -19.51 -8.16
N GLY A 281 -1.55 -18.65 -8.77
CA GLY A 281 -0.25 -19.02 -9.36
C GLY A 281 -0.31 -19.72 -10.72
N TRP A 282 -1.51 -19.95 -11.30
CA TRP A 282 -1.64 -20.56 -12.63
C TRP A 282 -1.05 -19.68 -13.74
N ALA A 283 -0.29 -20.32 -14.63
CA ALA A 283 0.37 -19.74 -15.80
C ALA A 283 0.01 -20.52 -17.08
N ASP A 284 -0.40 -19.79 -18.11
CA ASP A 284 -0.70 -20.25 -19.47
C ASP A 284 -0.53 -19.08 -20.47
N CYS A 285 -0.64 -19.36 -21.77
CA CYS A 285 -0.89 -18.31 -22.77
C CYS A 285 -2.28 -18.52 -23.35
N LEU A 286 -3.21 -17.64 -23.00
CA LEU A 286 -4.61 -17.73 -23.39
C LEU A 286 -4.88 -16.85 -24.61
N LEU A 287 -5.47 -17.46 -25.64
CA LEU A 287 -5.91 -16.80 -26.86
C LEU A 287 -7.43 -16.75 -26.88
N ASN A 288 -8.00 -15.56 -27.08
CA ASN A 288 -9.36 -15.46 -27.58
C ASN A 288 -9.32 -15.28 -29.09
N ILE A 289 -10.09 -16.10 -29.80
CA ILE A 289 -10.08 -16.14 -31.26
C ILE A 289 -11.51 -16.10 -31.81
N VAL A 290 -11.66 -15.57 -33.01
CA VAL A 290 -12.91 -15.59 -33.79
C VAL A 290 -12.64 -16.18 -35.16
N ARG A 291 -13.60 -16.93 -35.70
CA ARG A 291 -13.51 -17.46 -37.06
C ARG A 291 -13.75 -16.32 -38.05
N SER A 292 -12.95 -16.26 -39.11
CA SER A 292 -12.95 -15.09 -40.02
C SER A 292 -14.25 -14.93 -40.81
N ASP A 293 -14.96 -16.01 -41.07
CA ASP A 293 -16.20 -16.08 -41.85
C ASP A 293 -17.46 -16.29 -40.98
N ASP A 294 -17.34 -16.31 -39.65
CA ASP A 294 -18.48 -16.49 -38.76
C ASP A 294 -19.31 -15.19 -38.66
N PRO A 295 -20.56 -15.15 -39.14
CA PRO A 295 -21.40 -13.96 -39.06
C PRO A 295 -21.70 -13.54 -37.62
N HIS A 296 -21.63 -14.46 -36.65
CA HIS A 296 -21.88 -14.17 -35.24
C HIS A 296 -20.61 -13.72 -34.51
N GLN A 297 -19.43 -13.84 -35.13
CA GLN A 297 -18.12 -13.55 -34.55
C GLN A 297 -17.98 -14.13 -33.13
N HIS A 298 -18.41 -15.39 -32.94
CA HIS A 298 -18.41 -16.05 -31.65
C HIS A 298 -16.98 -16.20 -31.13
N VAL A 299 -16.73 -15.63 -29.96
CA VAL A 299 -15.40 -15.67 -29.34
C VAL A 299 -15.18 -17.04 -28.71
N CYS A 300 -14.14 -17.73 -29.15
CA CYS A 300 -13.66 -19.00 -28.59
C CYS A 300 -12.37 -18.79 -27.78
N GLU A 301 -12.04 -19.72 -26.89
CA GLU A 301 -10.84 -19.67 -26.04
C GLU A 301 -9.90 -20.86 -26.30
N VAL A 302 -8.62 -20.59 -26.57
CA VAL A 302 -7.55 -21.60 -26.62
C VAL A 302 -6.54 -21.30 -25.52
N GLN A 303 -6.25 -22.26 -24.65
CA GLN A 303 -5.16 -22.13 -23.69
C GLN A 303 -3.95 -22.94 -24.17
N LEU A 304 -2.80 -22.28 -24.34
CA LEU A 304 -1.52 -22.92 -24.56
C LEU A 304 -0.86 -23.16 -23.21
N VAL A 305 -0.67 -24.42 -22.84
CA VAL A 305 -0.29 -24.82 -21.48
C VAL A 305 0.95 -25.72 -21.51
N HIS A 306 1.89 -25.45 -20.62
CA HIS A 306 3.02 -26.36 -20.41
C HIS A 306 2.57 -27.55 -19.55
N LYS A 307 2.85 -28.80 -19.94
CA LYS A 307 2.37 -30.02 -19.25
C LYS A 307 2.67 -30.06 -17.74
N LYS A 308 3.80 -29.47 -17.33
CA LYS A 308 4.21 -29.37 -15.91
C LYS A 308 3.26 -28.50 -15.07
N MET A 309 2.55 -27.54 -15.68
CA MET A 309 1.51 -26.77 -14.98
C MET A 309 0.28 -27.62 -14.64
N LEU A 310 0.03 -28.70 -15.40
CA LEU A 310 -1.13 -29.59 -15.20
C LEU A 310 -0.90 -30.69 -14.16
N VAL A 311 0.35 -30.98 -13.78
CA VAL A 311 0.68 -32.04 -12.80
C VAL A 311 -0.03 -31.81 -11.46
N LEU A 312 -0.31 -30.56 -11.12
CA LEU A 312 -0.99 -30.16 -9.89
C LEU A 312 -2.52 -30.20 -9.97
N ARG A 313 -3.05 -30.47 -11.17
CA ARG A 313 -4.49 -30.53 -11.48
C ARG A 313 -5.02 -31.97 -11.52
N GLY A 314 -4.16 -32.96 -11.27
CA GLY A 314 -4.52 -34.38 -11.26
C GLY A 314 -5.52 -34.71 -10.14
N GLU A 315 -6.38 -35.69 -10.41
CA GLU A 315 -7.46 -36.14 -9.52
C GLU A 315 -6.97 -36.60 -8.13
N ASP A 316 -5.69 -36.95 -8.00
CA ASP A 316 -5.09 -37.48 -6.77
C ASP A 316 -4.66 -36.41 -5.74
N MET A 317 -4.69 -35.11 -6.08
CA MET A 317 -4.11 -34.04 -5.24
C MET A 317 -5.15 -33.11 -4.59
N GLY A 318 -6.46 -33.32 -4.79
CA GLY A 318 -7.54 -32.59 -4.10
C GLY A 318 -7.67 -31.09 -4.37
N GLY A 319 -6.77 -30.49 -5.17
CA GLY A 319 -6.70 -29.03 -5.38
C GLY A 319 -7.85 -28.41 -6.18
N HIS A 320 -8.61 -29.21 -6.96
CA HIS A 320 -9.70 -28.68 -7.79
C HIS A 320 -10.91 -28.23 -6.95
N ASP A 321 -11.24 -28.97 -5.91
CA ASP A 321 -12.39 -28.67 -5.04
C ASP A 321 -12.07 -27.50 -4.11
N ALA A 322 -10.86 -27.46 -3.55
CA ALA A 322 -10.34 -26.33 -2.81
C ALA A 322 -10.34 -25.04 -3.65
N TYR A 323 -9.92 -25.11 -4.92
CA TYR A 323 -9.97 -23.96 -5.81
C TYR A 323 -11.41 -23.49 -6.11
N ASN A 324 -12.36 -24.41 -6.26
CA ASN A 324 -13.76 -24.06 -6.49
C ASN A 324 -14.38 -23.33 -5.28
N GLN A 325 -14.05 -23.75 -4.06
CA GLN A 325 -14.43 -23.08 -2.81
C GLN A 325 -13.83 -21.67 -2.74
N TYR A 326 -12.52 -21.54 -2.97
CA TYR A 326 -11.81 -20.26 -3.01
C TYR A 326 -12.44 -19.29 -4.02
N ARG A 327 -12.61 -19.75 -5.25
CA ARG A 327 -13.10 -18.92 -6.37
C ARG A 327 -14.50 -18.41 -6.10
N ARG A 328 -15.37 -19.22 -5.50
CA ARG A 328 -16.74 -18.81 -5.20
C ARG A 328 -16.78 -17.78 -4.08
N ALA A 329 -16.02 -17.99 -3.01
CA ALA A 329 -15.88 -17.00 -1.94
C ALA A 329 -15.36 -15.67 -2.49
N ASP A 330 -14.35 -15.71 -3.38
CA ASP A 330 -13.80 -14.51 -4.01
C ASP A 330 -14.80 -13.80 -4.94
N GLU A 331 -15.52 -14.54 -5.80
CA GLU A 331 -16.56 -13.98 -6.68
C GLU A 331 -17.69 -13.30 -5.89
N LEU A 332 -18.12 -13.88 -4.77
CA LEU A 332 -19.14 -13.27 -3.91
C LEU A 332 -18.61 -12.04 -3.17
N LEU A 333 -17.39 -12.08 -2.63
CA LEU A 333 -16.78 -10.92 -1.98
C LEU A 333 -16.65 -9.74 -2.95
N LEU A 334 -16.26 -10.00 -4.20
CA LEU A 334 -16.20 -8.98 -5.26
C LEU A 334 -17.56 -8.33 -5.55
N VAL A 335 -18.65 -9.10 -5.48
CA VAL A 335 -20.03 -8.57 -5.60
C VAL A 335 -20.40 -7.71 -4.39
N LEU A 336 -19.98 -8.12 -3.20
CA LEU A 336 -20.27 -7.42 -1.95
C LEU A 336 -19.51 -6.09 -1.79
N ASP A 337 -18.34 -5.98 -2.41
CA ASP A 337 -17.54 -4.75 -2.44
C ASP A 337 -18.15 -3.68 -3.37
N GLU A 338 -19.19 -4.01 -4.14
CA GLU A 338 -19.89 -3.08 -5.01
C GLU A 338 -21.06 -2.32 -4.32
N LYS A 339 -21.48 -2.75 -3.12
CA LYS A 339 -22.33 -1.93 -2.21
C LYS A 339 -21.52 -0.84 -1.48
N ASP A 340 -20.24 -0.72 -1.83
CA ASP A 340 -19.37 0.39 -1.44
C ASP A 340 -19.60 1.59 -2.38
N VAL A 341 -19.81 2.77 -1.81
CA VAL A 341 -20.29 3.99 -2.50
C VAL A 341 -19.27 4.50 -3.54
N PHE A 342 -18.06 3.93 -3.57
CA PHE A 342 -16.97 4.24 -4.49
C PHE A 342 -16.90 3.33 -5.74
N ALA A 343 -17.74 2.31 -5.87
CA ALA A 343 -17.73 1.38 -7.02
C ALA A 343 -17.85 2.03 -8.43
N PRO A 344 -18.54 3.16 -8.64
CA PRO A 344 -18.52 3.87 -9.93
C PRO A 344 -17.13 4.46 -10.26
N VAL A 345 -16.38 4.90 -9.25
CA VAL A 345 -15.02 5.44 -9.38
C VAL A 345 -14.04 4.31 -9.73
N HIS A 346 -14.14 3.16 -9.06
CA HIS A 346 -13.35 1.97 -9.41
C HIS A 346 -13.62 1.45 -10.83
N ARG A 347 -14.87 1.57 -11.33
CA ARG A 347 -15.24 1.25 -12.71
C ARG A 347 -14.70 2.24 -13.72
N ALA A 348 -14.74 3.55 -13.43
CA ALA A 348 -14.11 4.58 -14.26
C ALA A 348 -12.59 4.35 -14.35
N VAL A 349 -11.95 4.01 -13.23
CA VAL A 349 -10.55 3.60 -13.17
C VAL A 349 -10.31 2.30 -13.96
N GLY A 350 -11.20 1.31 -13.88
CA GLY A 350 -11.15 0.07 -14.67
C GLY A 350 -11.29 0.30 -16.19
N MET A 351 -12.07 1.30 -16.59
CA MET A 351 -12.26 1.68 -17.99
C MET A 351 -11.03 2.42 -18.54
N LEU A 352 -10.39 3.27 -17.73
CA LEU A 352 -9.11 3.92 -18.06
C LEU A 352 -7.94 2.92 -18.09
N LYS A 353 -7.95 1.90 -17.20
CA LYS A 353 -7.03 0.74 -17.25
C LYS A 353 -7.19 -0.09 -18.52
N GLY A 354 -8.44 -0.29 -18.99
CA GLY A 354 -8.74 -0.99 -20.25
C GLY A 354 -8.32 -0.23 -21.52
N LEU A 355 -7.99 1.05 -21.39
CA LEU A 355 -7.46 1.90 -22.47
C LEU A 355 -5.93 2.01 -22.45
N GLY A 356 -5.24 1.30 -21.56
CA GLY A 356 -3.78 1.31 -21.48
C GLY A 356 -3.18 2.54 -20.79
N VAL A 357 -3.98 3.29 -20.03
CA VAL A 357 -3.53 4.49 -19.30
C VAL A 357 -2.88 4.12 -17.94
N VAL A 358 -3.21 2.96 -17.36
CA VAL A 358 -2.62 2.42 -16.12
C VAL A 358 -2.55 0.89 -16.18
N THR A 359 -1.41 0.26 -15.82
CA THR A 359 -1.16 -1.20 -15.85
C THR A 359 -1.45 -1.89 -14.50
N PRO A 360 -1.94 -3.15 -14.44
CA PRO A 360 -2.24 -3.83 -13.18
C PRO A 360 -1.10 -4.74 -12.68
N GLY A 361 -0.48 -4.38 -11.54
CA GLY A 361 0.24 -5.30 -10.64
C GLY A 361 -0.57 -5.53 -9.36
N THR A 362 0.03 -6.17 -8.34
CA THR A 362 -0.38 -6.13 -6.91
C THR A 362 -1.03 -4.80 -6.54
N PRO A 363 -2.00 -4.71 -5.59
CA PRO A 363 -2.64 -3.43 -5.26
C PRO A 363 -1.55 -2.38 -5.09
N ASP A 364 -1.53 -1.37 -5.98
CA ASP A 364 -0.38 -0.48 -6.11
C ASP A 364 -0.14 0.10 -4.71
N LEU A 365 1.01 -0.28 -4.15
CA LEU A 365 1.47 0.29 -2.91
C LEU A 365 1.83 1.75 -3.21
N PRO A 366 1.63 2.66 -2.24
CA PRO A 366 1.99 4.04 -2.47
C PRO A 366 3.47 4.14 -2.83
N ARG A 367 3.75 4.91 -3.88
CA ARG A 367 5.13 5.19 -4.28
C ARG A 367 5.58 6.44 -3.55
N ILE A 368 6.65 6.33 -2.79
CA ILE A 368 7.26 7.45 -2.10
C ILE A 368 8.59 7.74 -2.78
N ALA A 369 8.88 9.02 -2.98
CA ALA A 369 10.16 9.46 -3.49
C ALA A 369 10.59 10.74 -2.79
N ALA A 370 11.89 10.90 -2.59
CA ALA A 370 12.47 12.17 -2.21
C ALA A 370 13.55 12.62 -3.20
N GLY A 371 13.71 13.94 -3.32
CA GLY A 371 14.68 14.57 -4.20
C GLY A 371 15.14 15.90 -3.63
N ALA A 372 16.40 16.27 -3.81
CA ALA A 372 16.94 17.51 -3.25
C ALA A 372 17.95 18.20 -4.17
N SER A 373 18.23 19.46 -3.85
CA SER A 373 19.18 20.31 -4.57
C SER A 373 19.89 21.30 -3.65
N TYR A 374 21.15 21.59 -3.98
CA TYR A 374 21.98 22.63 -3.36
C TYR A 374 22.14 23.87 -4.26
N LYS A 375 21.38 23.95 -5.37
CA LYS A 375 21.50 25.07 -6.32
C LYS A 375 21.06 26.38 -5.67
N ALA A 376 21.79 27.45 -5.94
CA ALA A 376 21.51 28.75 -5.30
C ALA A 376 20.25 29.45 -5.85
N ASP A 377 19.93 29.25 -7.12
CA ASP A 377 18.72 29.81 -7.73
C ASP A 377 17.51 28.94 -7.36
N THR A 378 16.48 29.56 -6.77
CA THR A 378 15.31 28.83 -6.27
C THR A 378 14.60 28.02 -7.33
N GLN A 379 14.38 28.57 -8.53
CA GLN A 379 13.67 27.83 -9.58
C GLN A 379 14.51 26.64 -10.06
N LYS A 380 15.81 26.84 -10.30
CA LYS A 380 16.70 25.73 -10.70
C LYS A 380 16.84 24.67 -9.61
N ALA A 381 16.83 25.06 -8.34
CA ALA A 381 16.85 24.13 -7.21
C ALA A 381 15.58 23.29 -7.19
N LEU A 382 14.43 23.95 -7.35
CA LEU A 382 13.13 23.30 -7.41
C LEU A 382 13.02 22.34 -8.59
N ASP A 383 13.37 22.78 -9.80
CA ASP A 383 13.35 21.95 -11.01
C ASP A 383 14.26 20.72 -10.84
N SER A 384 15.43 20.91 -10.22
CA SER A 384 16.39 19.84 -9.93
C SER A 384 15.86 18.84 -8.91
N ALA A 385 15.29 19.31 -7.80
CA ALA A 385 14.70 18.46 -6.77
C ALA A 385 13.50 17.68 -7.33
N HIS A 386 12.59 18.36 -8.05
CA HIS A 386 11.42 17.75 -8.69
C HIS A 386 11.81 16.71 -9.73
N SER A 387 12.78 17.02 -10.61
CA SER A 387 13.31 16.08 -11.60
C SER A 387 14.04 14.88 -10.98
N SER A 388 14.32 14.90 -9.68
CA SER A 388 14.96 13.81 -8.94
C SER A 388 13.94 12.89 -8.25
N LEU A 389 12.66 13.27 -8.18
CA LEU A 389 11.60 12.40 -7.71
C LEU A 389 11.42 11.21 -8.67
N ARG A 390 11.34 9.99 -8.12
CA ARG A 390 11.24 8.74 -8.86
C ARG A 390 9.95 7.99 -8.51
N LEU A 391 8.80 8.61 -8.78
CA LEU A 391 7.48 7.99 -8.57
C LEU A 391 7.08 6.95 -9.64
N GLY A 392 8.01 6.53 -10.50
CA GLY A 392 7.72 5.54 -11.55
C GLY A 392 6.71 6.00 -12.61
N GLY A 393 6.58 7.32 -12.82
CA GLY A 393 5.62 7.91 -13.76
C GLY A 393 4.22 8.18 -13.18
N ALA A 394 3.97 7.81 -11.92
CA ALA A 394 2.73 8.12 -11.24
C ALA A 394 2.65 9.59 -10.78
N ALA A 395 1.46 10.17 -10.81
CA ALA A 395 1.23 11.53 -10.31
C ALA A 395 1.16 11.54 -8.77
N PRO A 396 1.78 12.51 -8.08
CA PRO A 396 1.73 12.56 -6.63
C PRO A 396 0.34 12.92 -6.11
N SER A 397 -0.06 12.30 -5.00
CA SER A 397 -1.24 12.64 -4.19
C SER A 397 -0.94 13.72 -3.16
N LEU A 398 0.34 13.91 -2.80
CA LEU A 398 0.82 14.97 -1.91
C LEU A 398 2.30 15.26 -2.20
N VAL A 399 2.69 16.54 -2.16
CA VAL A 399 4.10 16.97 -2.23
C VAL A 399 4.41 17.89 -1.05
N ILE A 400 5.48 17.57 -0.32
CA ILE A 400 5.99 18.36 0.79
C ILE A 400 7.37 18.91 0.42
N ALA A 401 7.56 20.21 0.58
CA ALA A 401 8.83 20.88 0.38
C ALA A 401 9.47 21.27 1.72
N ALA A 402 10.71 20.85 1.94
CA ALA A 402 11.58 21.39 2.96
C ALA A 402 12.61 22.30 2.28
N TYR A 403 12.77 23.54 2.73
CA TYR A 403 13.70 24.47 2.09
C TYR A 403 14.37 25.39 3.10
N THR A 404 15.64 25.71 2.91
CA THR A 404 16.31 26.68 3.77
C THR A 404 15.75 28.09 3.56
N CYS A 405 15.70 28.92 4.61
CA CYS A 405 15.19 30.30 4.53
C CYS A 405 15.97 31.21 3.54
N THR A 406 17.12 30.73 3.05
CA THR A 406 17.94 31.33 1.99
C THR A 406 17.33 31.20 0.58
N HIS A 407 16.26 30.41 0.42
CA HIS A 407 15.43 30.39 -0.78
C HIS A 407 14.24 31.32 -0.65
N ASP A 408 13.90 32.01 -1.75
CA ASP A 408 12.68 32.81 -1.83
C ASP A 408 11.42 31.93 -1.70
N LYS A 409 10.77 32.00 -0.53
CA LYS A 409 9.55 31.26 -0.18
C LYS A 409 8.40 31.41 -1.19
N ASN A 410 8.23 32.59 -1.79
CA ASN A 410 7.18 32.81 -2.78
C ASN A 410 7.51 32.08 -4.09
N LYS A 411 8.78 32.12 -4.52
CA LYS A 411 9.23 31.36 -5.70
C LYS A 411 9.15 29.85 -5.49
N VAL A 412 9.45 29.35 -4.29
CA VAL A 412 9.26 27.93 -3.97
C VAL A 412 7.78 27.57 -4.10
N PHE A 413 6.89 28.34 -3.48
CA PHE A 413 5.44 28.11 -3.52
C PHE A 413 4.87 28.18 -4.95
N GLU A 414 5.11 29.26 -5.67
CA GLU A 414 4.61 29.47 -7.04
C GLU A 414 5.16 28.43 -8.01
N GLY A 415 6.46 28.11 -7.88
CA GLY A 415 7.09 27.08 -8.68
C GLY A 415 6.47 25.70 -8.45
N LEU A 416 6.18 25.33 -7.19
CA LEU A 416 5.54 24.06 -6.87
C LEU A 416 4.10 24.00 -7.34
N ARG A 417 3.32 25.08 -7.19
CA ARG A 417 1.97 25.17 -7.75
C ARG A 417 1.97 25.04 -9.28
N LYS A 418 3.02 25.51 -9.94
CA LYS A 418 3.17 25.34 -11.39
C LYS A 418 3.56 23.91 -11.78
N LEU A 419 4.44 23.26 -11.02
CA LEU A 419 4.88 21.88 -11.27
C LEU A 419 3.80 20.85 -10.91
N CYS A 420 2.98 21.13 -9.90
CA CYS A 420 1.97 20.24 -9.34
C CYS A 420 0.63 21.00 -9.11
N PRO A 421 -0.09 21.41 -10.17
CA PRO A 421 -1.25 22.31 -10.06
C PRO A 421 -2.45 21.71 -9.30
N ASP A 422 -2.70 20.42 -9.51
CA ASP A 422 -3.87 19.71 -8.97
C ASP A 422 -3.53 18.83 -7.76
N VAL A 423 -2.35 19.02 -7.18
CA VAL A 423 -1.85 18.23 -6.06
C VAL A 423 -1.80 19.11 -4.81
N PRO A 424 -2.24 18.60 -3.65
CA PRO A 424 -1.95 19.23 -2.37
C PRO A 424 -0.45 19.45 -2.20
N VAL A 425 -0.06 20.71 -2.01
CA VAL A 425 1.35 21.06 -1.76
C VAL A 425 1.48 21.72 -0.41
N VAL A 426 2.51 21.32 0.32
CA VAL A 426 2.91 21.95 1.59
C VAL A 426 4.37 22.32 1.50
N GLY A 427 4.75 23.43 2.12
CA GLY A 427 6.15 23.77 2.29
C GLY A 427 6.43 24.30 3.67
N VAL A 428 7.63 24.02 4.15
CA VAL A 428 8.12 24.44 5.46
C VAL A 428 9.61 24.75 5.38
N SER A 429 10.01 25.83 6.02
CA SER A 429 11.40 26.23 6.06
C SER A 429 12.22 25.37 7.03
N SER A 430 13.44 25.05 6.65
CA SER A 430 14.37 24.12 7.32
C SER A 430 15.66 24.85 7.73
N CYS A 431 16.18 24.52 8.91
CA CYS A 431 17.43 25.07 9.43
C CYS A 431 18.62 24.46 8.70
N ARG A 432 19.43 25.29 8.04
CA ARG A 432 20.75 25.02 7.46
C ARG A 432 20.84 23.99 6.33
N GLY A 433 19.90 23.06 6.21
CA GLY A 433 19.92 22.05 5.17
C GLY A 433 18.66 21.21 5.16
N VAL A 434 18.68 20.21 4.30
CA VAL A 434 17.68 19.15 4.24
C VAL A 434 18.40 17.87 3.90
N VAL A 435 17.69 16.78 4.03
CA VAL A 435 18.20 15.47 3.72
C VAL A 435 17.30 14.81 2.74
N ALA A 436 17.90 14.17 1.76
CA ALA A 436 17.19 13.28 0.87
C ALA A 436 18.01 12.02 0.65
N ASN A 437 17.35 10.88 0.80
CA ASN A 437 17.85 9.58 0.43
C ASN A 437 19.21 9.22 1.04
N GLY A 438 19.32 9.39 2.36
CA GLY A 438 20.56 9.09 3.09
C GLY A 438 21.65 10.15 2.95
N ARG A 439 21.42 11.23 2.19
CA ARG A 439 22.43 12.26 1.94
C ARG A 439 22.03 13.62 2.52
N TRP A 440 22.99 14.26 3.17
CA TRP A 440 22.91 15.66 3.59
C TRP A 440 23.02 16.60 2.38
N TYR A 441 22.08 17.55 2.30
CA TYR A 441 22.10 18.64 1.32
C TYR A 441 22.20 19.96 2.08
N SER A 442 23.35 20.59 1.94
CA SER A 442 23.57 21.99 2.23
C SER A 442 24.65 22.53 1.30
N SER A 443 24.73 23.84 1.20
CA SER A 443 25.86 24.51 0.54
C SER A 443 26.60 25.36 1.57
N SER A 444 27.75 25.91 1.21
CA SER A 444 28.51 26.82 2.09
C SER A 444 27.75 28.07 2.55
N LYS A 445 26.58 28.35 1.96
CA LYS A 445 25.65 29.41 2.40
C LYS A 445 24.34 28.86 2.94
N SER A 446 24.33 27.61 3.44
CA SER A 446 23.15 26.95 3.97
C SER A 446 21.97 27.00 3.01
N ARG A 447 22.20 26.58 1.75
CA ARG A 447 21.15 26.47 0.72
C ARG A 447 20.84 25.03 0.44
N ALA A 448 19.59 24.68 0.65
CA ALA A 448 19.04 23.39 0.29
C ALA A 448 17.54 23.48 0.04
N LEU A 449 17.07 22.69 -0.92
CA LEU A 449 15.66 22.48 -1.17
C LEU A 449 15.45 21.00 -1.41
N GLY A 450 14.55 20.40 -0.63
CA GLY A 450 14.16 19.00 -0.69
C GLY A 450 12.66 18.89 -0.94
N LEU A 451 12.28 17.92 -1.74
CA LEU A 451 10.90 17.53 -2.00
C LEU A 451 10.70 16.09 -1.56
N TRP A 452 9.58 15.84 -0.91
CA TRP A 452 9.05 14.53 -0.59
C TRP A 452 7.71 14.41 -1.29
N ALA A 453 7.47 13.30 -1.96
CA ALA A 453 6.23 13.07 -2.66
C ALA A 453 5.74 11.65 -2.43
N ILE A 454 4.42 11.52 -2.29
CA ILE A 454 3.73 10.25 -2.24
C ILE A 454 2.70 10.20 -3.36
N SER A 455 2.68 9.11 -4.11
CA SER A 455 1.64 8.73 -5.06
C SER A 455 0.89 7.56 -4.46
N ASP A 456 -0.28 7.85 -3.90
CA ASP A 456 -1.16 6.88 -3.26
C ASP A 456 -2.56 7.03 -3.87
N ASP A 457 -2.92 6.10 -4.75
CA ASP A 457 -4.18 6.15 -5.51
C ASP A 457 -5.41 5.76 -4.68
N ARG A 458 -5.17 5.13 -3.52
CA ARG A 458 -6.18 4.68 -2.56
C ARG A 458 -6.13 5.48 -1.25
N GLY A 459 -5.14 6.35 -1.11
CA GLY A 459 -5.02 7.25 0.03
C GLY A 459 -5.65 8.61 -0.27
N ASP A 460 -5.88 9.37 0.80
CA ASP A 460 -6.41 10.73 0.74
C ASP A 460 -5.59 11.63 1.68
N TYR A 461 -5.26 12.83 1.22
CA TYR A 461 -4.40 13.78 1.94
C TYR A 461 -4.99 15.17 1.84
N ASP A 462 -5.49 15.65 2.97
CA ASP A 462 -6.12 16.95 3.04
C ASP A 462 -5.21 17.96 3.72
N VAL A 463 -5.30 19.23 3.33
CA VAL A 463 -4.42 20.29 3.80
C VAL A 463 -5.23 21.38 4.47
N VAL A 464 -4.90 21.66 5.73
CA VAL A 464 -5.48 22.76 6.49
C VAL A 464 -4.42 23.83 6.67
N HIS A 465 -4.75 25.08 6.31
CA HIS A 465 -3.86 26.22 6.51
C HIS A 465 -4.54 27.35 7.27
N ILE A 466 -3.97 27.69 8.42
CA ILE A 466 -4.29 28.89 9.19
C ILE A 466 -3.11 29.85 9.03
N LYS A 467 -3.32 31.00 8.39
CA LYS A 467 -2.23 31.94 8.04
C LYS A 467 -1.64 32.70 9.22
N GLU A 468 -2.46 32.91 10.23
CA GLU A 468 -2.17 33.79 11.34
C GLU A 468 -2.74 33.17 12.61
N LEU A 469 -1.87 32.89 13.57
CA LEU A 469 -2.24 32.35 14.87
C LEU A 469 -2.18 33.46 15.92
N SER A 470 -3.11 33.39 16.86
CA SER A 470 -3.21 34.32 17.97
C SER A 470 -3.51 33.58 19.27
N ASN A 471 -3.94 34.28 20.32
CA ASN A 471 -4.26 33.67 21.61
C ASN A 471 -5.41 32.64 21.54
N ASP A 472 -6.22 32.67 20.49
CA ASP A 472 -7.29 31.72 20.20
C ASP A 472 -6.85 30.51 19.34
N ALA A 473 -5.54 30.35 19.10
CA ALA A 473 -4.97 29.31 18.24
C ALA A 473 -5.53 27.91 18.51
N GLN A 474 -5.71 27.53 19.77
CA GLN A 474 -6.28 26.23 20.13
C GLN A 474 -7.68 26.02 19.52
N GLN A 475 -8.57 27.01 19.67
CA GLN A 475 -9.95 26.92 19.18
C GLN A 475 -9.99 26.96 17.65
N VAL A 476 -9.25 27.89 17.04
CA VAL A 476 -9.21 28.03 15.57
C VAL A 476 -8.70 26.75 14.90
N VAL A 477 -7.68 26.12 15.50
CA VAL A 477 -7.16 24.83 15.02
C VAL A 477 -8.21 23.72 15.17
N ALA A 478 -8.87 23.63 16.32
CA ALA A 478 -9.92 22.63 16.55
C ALA A 478 -11.07 22.78 15.53
N ASP A 479 -11.54 24.00 15.28
CA ASP A 479 -12.63 24.28 14.34
C ASP A 479 -12.25 23.86 12.91
N LYS A 480 -11.02 24.18 12.48
CA LYS A 480 -10.53 23.85 11.14
C LYS A 480 -10.30 22.35 10.95
N VAL A 481 -9.76 21.67 11.96
CA VAL A 481 -9.58 20.21 11.93
C VAL A 481 -10.94 19.51 11.94
N THR A 482 -11.90 19.98 12.73
CA THR A 482 -13.28 19.45 12.75
C THR A 482 -13.94 19.56 11.38
N ALA A 483 -13.77 20.70 10.70
CA ALA A 483 -14.29 20.88 9.35
C ALA A 483 -13.65 19.92 8.34
N ALA A 484 -12.33 19.70 8.43
CA ALA A 484 -11.60 18.82 7.52
C ALA A 484 -11.89 17.32 7.73
N THR A 485 -12.30 16.92 8.94
CA THR A 485 -12.65 15.52 9.28
C THR A 485 -14.14 15.22 9.22
N ALA A 486 -14.99 16.22 8.99
CA ALA A 486 -16.45 16.06 8.99
C ALA A 486 -16.91 15.00 7.98
N GLY A 487 -17.66 13.99 8.45
CA GLY A 487 -18.20 12.92 7.61
C GLY A 487 -17.17 11.91 7.10
N ARG A 488 -15.94 11.94 7.63
CA ARG A 488 -14.83 11.04 7.26
C ARG A 488 -14.40 10.20 8.48
N PRO A 489 -13.78 9.03 8.29
CA PRO A 489 -13.06 8.37 9.38
C PRO A 489 -11.93 9.26 9.89
N MET A 490 -11.44 9.02 11.11
CA MET A 490 -10.27 9.75 11.61
C MET A 490 -9.03 9.46 10.74
N PRO A 491 -8.16 10.46 10.49
CA PRO A 491 -6.94 10.24 9.73
C PRO A 491 -5.99 9.32 10.49
N GLN A 492 -5.10 8.63 9.78
CA GLN A 492 -4.08 7.79 10.40
C GLN A 492 -2.97 8.61 11.05
N PHE A 493 -2.70 9.80 10.54
CA PHE A 493 -1.73 10.73 11.10
C PHE A 493 -2.09 12.17 10.75
N VAL A 494 -1.53 13.11 11.51
CA VAL A 494 -1.53 14.54 11.18
C VAL A 494 -0.10 15.03 11.11
N LEU A 495 0.33 15.54 9.95
CA LEU A 495 1.57 16.33 9.89
C LEU A 495 1.30 17.74 10.36
N CYS A 496 2.19 18.30 11.17
CA CYS A 496 2.03 19.64 11.77
C CYS A 496 3.26 20.51 11.52
N PHE A 497 3.06 21.63 10.82
CA PHE A 497 4.10 22.64 10.58
C PHE A 497 3.63 24.01 11.08
N SER A 498 3.90 24.31 12.34
CA SER A 498 3.48 25.57 12.99
C SER A 498 4.57 26.63 13.01
N ALA A 499 4.17 27.88 13.26
CA ALA A 499 5.11 28.90 13.71
C ALA A 499 5.63 28.58 15.12
N LEU A 500 6.82 29.09 15.44
CA LEU A 500 7.41 28.99 16.77
C LEU A 500 6.52 29.69 17.82
N GLY A 501 6.35 29.07 18.98
CA GLY A 501 5.59 29.64 20.12
C GLY A 501 4.12 29.25 20.20
N PHE A 502 3.57 28.57 19.19
CA PHE A 502 2.17 28.11 19.18
C PHE A 502 2.01 26.59 19.33
N SER A 503 3.11 25.83 19.42
CA SER A 503 3.12 24.36 19.39
C SER A 503 2.12 23.74 20.37
N GLU A 504 2.07 24.22 21.61
CA GLU A 504 1.20 23.69 22.65
C GLU A 504 -0.29 23.93 22.35
N ALA A 505 -0.64 25.15 21.93
CA ALA A 505 -2.02 25.51 21.60
C ALA A 505 -2.49 24.76 20.35
N VAL A 506 -1.65 24.65 19.32
CA VAL A 506 -1.91 23.91 18.09
C VAL A 506 -2.12 22.42 18.39
N LEU A 507 -1.21 21.79 19.15
CA LEU A 507 -1.33 20.39 19.51
C LEU A 507 -2.60 20.10 20.31
N LYS A 508 -2.95 20.96 21.28
CA LYS A 508 -4.21 20.84 22.03
C LYS A 508 -5.42 20.96 21.11
N GLY A 509 -5.41 21.89 20.16
CA GLY A 509 -6.46 22.07 19.17
C GLY A 509 -6.67 20.83 18.32
N ILE A 510 -5.59 20.28 17.75
CA ILE A 510 -5.63 19.04 16.95
C ILE A 510 -6.17 17.87 17.80
N LYS A 511 -5.55 17.64 18.97
CA LYS A 511 -5.87 16.49 19.84
C LYS A 511 -7.29 16.53 20.40
N SER A 512 -7.88 17.71 20.56
CA SER A 512 -9.28 17.85 20.98
C SER A 512 -10.28 17.27 19.96
N VAL A 513 -9.87 17.12 18.70
CA VAL A 513 -10.70 16.60 17.60
C VAL A 513 -10.34 15.16 17.24
N VAL A 514 -9.05 14.89 17.02
CA VAL A 514 -8.59 13.58 16.49
C VAL A 514 -8.17 12.58 17.58
N GLY A 515 -8.18 12.99 18.86
CA GLY A 515 -7.85 12.11 19.98
C GLY A 515 -6.47 11.46 19.87
N ALA A 516 -6.45 10.12 19.82
CA ALA A 516 -5.22 9.33 19.85
C ALA A 516 -4.42 9.33 18.53
N VAL A 517 -4.96 9.88 17.44
CA VAL A 517 -4.25 9.93 16.14
C VAL A 517 -2.87 10.59 16.32
N PRO A 518 -1.77 9.96 15.84
CA PRO A 518 -0.43 10.51 15.97
C PRO A 518 -0.32 11.85 15.23
N VAL A 519 0.27 12.83 15.92
CA VAL A 519 0.66 14.11 15.32
C VAL A 519 2.18 14.09 15.20
N PHE A 520 2.70 14.37 14.01
CA PHE A 520 4.12 14.36 13.72
C PHE A 520 4.52 15.65 12.99
N GLY A 521 5.63 16.28 13.34
CA GLY A 521 5.86 17.62 12.85
C GLY A 521 6.98 18.38 13.52
N GLY A 522 7.05 19.64 13.17
CA GLY A 522 7.99 20.58 13.77
C GLY A 522 7.63 21.99 13.36
N THR A 523 8.11 22.96 14.12
CA THR A 523 7.94 24.35 13.75
C THR A 523 8.85 24.74 12.59
N ALA A 524 8.38 25.66 11.75
CA ALA A 524 9.16 26.20 10.65
C ALA A 524 10.44 26.87 11.18
N ALA A 525 11.57 26.59 10.54
CA ALA A 525 12.88 27.00 11.02
C ALA A 525 13.58 28.01 10.11
N ASP A 526 14.46 28.81 10.68
CA ASP A 526 15.45 29.64 9.99
C ASP A 526 16.87 29.23 10.42
N ASN A 527 17.90 29.97 10.01
CA ASN A 527 19.28 29.61 10.33
C ASN A 527 19.79 30.23 11.65
N GLU A 528 19.23 31.35 12.08
CA GLU A 528 19.85 32.22 13.09
C GLU A 528 18.98 32.52 14.31
N LEU A 529 17.68 32.22 14.31
CA LEU A 529 16.72 32.58 15.37
C LEU A 529 16.84 34.07 15.79
N LYS A 530 17.08 34.96 14.81
CA LYS A 530 17.24 36.39 15.03
C LYS A 530 16.12 37.17 14.33
N LYS A 531 15.69 38.26 14.95
CA LYS A 531 14.70 39.17 14.36
C LYS A 531 15.35 40.02 13.24
N PRO A 532 14.66 40.27 12.12
CA PRO A 532 13.38 39.69 11.74
C PRO A 532 13.55 38.20 11.38
N TYR A 533 12.61 37.38 11.85
CA TYR A 533 12.63 35.95 11.60
C TYR A 533 12.29 35.62 10.15
N GLU A 534 13.02 34.67 9.57
CA GLU A 534 12.90 34.33 8.14
C GLU A 534 12.16 33.01 7.88
N TRP A 535 11.71 32.32 8.93
CA TRP A 535 10.95 31.09 8.76
C TRP A 535 9.64 31.33 8.00
N SER A 536 9.15 30.27 7.38
CA SER A 536 7.89 30.30 6.66
C SER A 536 7.32 28.90 6.44
N GLN A 537 6.01 28.88 6.24
CA GLN A 537 5.23 27.70 5.92
C GLN A 537 4.14 28.10 4.94
N PHE A 538 3.85 27.22 3.98
CA PHE A 538 2.88 27.46 2.94
C PHE A 538 2.06 26.23 2.58
N SER A 539 0.93 26.44 1.92
CA SER A 539 0.12 25.37 1.35
C SER A 539 -0.55 25.76 0.03
N SER A 540 -1.06 24.78 -0.72
CA SER A 540 -1.96 25.00 -1.86
C SER A 540 -3.23 25.78 -1.51
N GLU A 541 -3.74 25.63 -0.28
CA GLU A 541 -4.99 26.27 0.17
C GLU A 541 -4.81 27.73 0.62
N GLY A 542 -3.62 28.08 1.11
CA GLY A 542 -3.37 29.39 1.73
C GLY A 542 -2.20 30.19 1.16
N GLY A 543 -1.30 29.63 0.34
CA GLY A 543 -0.08 30.34 -0.03
C GLY A 543 0.87 30.49 1.17
N VAL A 544 1.66 31.57 1.25
CA VAL A 544 2.75 31.71 2.24
C VAL A 544 2.32 32.40 3.54
N SER A 545 2.82 31.91 4.68
CA SER A 545 2.65 32.49 6.02
C SER A 545 3.92 32.37 6.86
N GLN A 546 4.04 33.19 7.92
CA GLN A 546 5.15 33.11 8.89
C GLN A 546 4.67 32.87 10.32
N ASN A 547 3.46 33.31 10.66
CA ASN A 547 2.87 33.15 12.00
C ASN A 547 1.69 32.16 12.01
N GLY A 548 1.64 31.27 11.02
CA GLY A 548 0.53 30.34 10.80
C GLY A 548 0.80 28.90 11.25
N VAL A 549 -0.08 27.99 10.83
CA VAL A 549 0.15 26.54 10.85
C VAL A 549 -0.39 25.91 9.59
N VAL A 550 0.38 24.98 9.03
CA VAL A 550 -0.05 24.08 7.97
C VAL A 550 -0.15 22.66 8.53
N LEU A 551 -1.28 22.01 8.31
CA LEU A 551 -1.53 20.62 8.70
C LEU A 551 -1.77 19.77 7.46
N VAL A 552 -1.30 18.53 7.47
CA VAL A 552 -1.72 17.50 6.53
C VAL A 552 -2.45 16.40 7.29
N LEU A 553 -3.71 16.15 6.96
CA LEU A 553 -4.48 15.03 7.49
C LEU A 553 -4.34 13.87 6.50
N GLY A 554 -3.72 12.76 6.94
CA GLY A 554 -3.38 11.64 6.06
C GLY A 554 -4.22 10.39 6.30
N TRP A 555 -4.93 9.94 5.26
CA TRP A 555 -5.58 8.64 5.17
C TRP A 555 -4.83 7.79 4.14
N SER A 556 -3.62 7.32 4.47
CA SER A 556 -2.82 6.52 3.53
C SER A 556 -3.48 5.15 3.24
N SER A 557 -3.21 4.55 2.09
CA SER A 557 -3.66 3.19 1.79
C SER A 557 -2.86 2.10 2.51
N VAL A 558 -1.78 2.48 3.19
CA VAL A 558 -0.93 1.58 3.99
C VAL A 558 -0.83 2.02 5.45
N GLU A 559 -0.52 1.07 6.33
CA GLU A 559 -0.27 1.32 7.74
C GLU A 559 0.97 2.22 7.90
N VAL A 560 0.86 3.20 8.79
CA VAL A 560 1.94 4.11 9.15
C VAL A 560 2.39 3.91 10.60
N ALA A 561 3.66 4.19 10.87
CA ALA A 561 4.19 4.28 12.22
C ALA A 561 4.90 5.62 12.42
N CYS A 562 4.89 6.11 13.66
CA CYS A 562 5.55 7.36 14.00
C CYS A 562 6.33 7.18 15.30
N TYR A 563 7.60 7.56 15.28
CA TYR A 563 8.43 7.58 16.47
C TYR A 563 9.17 8.91 16.58
N MET A 564 9.52 9.25 17.81
CA MET A 564 10.35 10.39 18.15
C MET A 564 11.23 10.00 19.32
N SER A 565 12.52 10.33 19.23
CA SER A 565 13.56 9.91 20.15
C SER A 565 14.54 11.04 20.43
N SER A 566 15.31 10.88 21.50
CA SER A 566 16.47 11.70 21.79
C SER A 566 17.64 10.77 22.15
N GLY A 567 18.87 11.25 22.00
CA GLY A 567 20.07 10.52 22.42
C GLY A 567 20.64 10.98 23.76
N PHE A 568 19.90 11.80 24.50
CA PHE A 568 20.35 12.37 25.76
C PHE A 568 20.10 11.42 26.93
N GLN A 569 21.04 11.41 27.87
CA GLN A 569 20.97 10.58 29.08
C GLN A 569 20.69 11.45 30.31
N PRO A 570 19.90 10.95 31.27
CA PRO A 570 19.66 11.68 32.52
C PRO A 570 20.92 11.75 33.37
N THR A 571 21.12 12.90 34.02
CA THR A 571 22.14 13.06 35.07
C THR A 571 21.51 12.87 36.46
N GLU A 572 22.33 12.94 37.51
CA GLU A 572 21.83 12.94 38.90
C GLU A 572 21.13 14.24 39.29
N GLN A 573 21.24 15.30 38.48
CA GLN A 573 20.72 16.62 38.79
C GLN A 573 19.22 16.69 38.49
N LYS A 574 18.41 16.87 39.55
CA LYS A 574 16.95 16.91 39.48
C LYS A 574 16.40 18.02 40.37
N GLY A 575 15.22 18.53 40.04
CA GLY A 575 14.50 19.53 40.83
C GLY A 575 13.07 19.75 40.34
N VAL A 576 12.32 20.61 41.02
CA VAL A 576 10.92 20.91 40.70
C VAL A 576 10.77 22.34 40.21
N ALA A 577 10.13 22.53 39.06
CA ALA A 577 9.73 23.85 38.56
C ALA A 577 8.69 24.46 39.52
N THR A 578 9.14 25.29 40.47
CA THR A 578 8.28 25.82 41.55
C THR A 578 7.54 27.09 41.16
N ARG A 579 8.07 27.84 40.18
CA ARG A 579 7.38 28.97 39.58
C ARG A 579 7.71 29.09 38.09
N THR A 580 6.69 29.21 37.24
CA THR A 580 6.86 29.29 35.78
C THR A 580 5.92 30.31 35.14
N SER A 581 6.24 30.71 33.92
CA SER A 581 5.38 31.53 33.06
C SER A 581 5.54 31.08 31.61
N GLY A 582 4.64 30.20 31.15
CA GLY A 582 4.71 29.62 29.82
C GLY A 582 6.02 28.85 29.61
N SER A 583 6.88 29.35 28.72
CA SER A 583 8.19 28.78 28.40
C SER A 583 9.33 29.31 29.27
N THR A 584 9.06 30.15 30.26
CA THR A 584 10.07 30.68 31.19
C THR A 584 9.93 30.00 32.55
N ILE A 585 11.02 29.36 32.99
CA ILE A 585 11.16 28.80 34.33
C ILE A 585 11.76 29.90 35.20
N LEU A 586 11.01 30.34 36.21
CA LEU A 586 11.43 31.41 37.12
C LEU A 586 12.18 30.81 38.32
N GLU A 587 11.66 29.73 38.89
CA GLU A 587 12.26 29.07 40.05
C GLU A 587 12.29 27.55 39.91
N ILE A 588 13.40 26.95 40.35
CA ILE A 588 13.56 25.50 40.55
C ILE A 588 13.86 25.31 42.03
N ASP A 589 13.07 24.48 42.72
CA ASP A 589 13.16 24.25 44.17
C ASP A 589 13.19 25.53 45.03
N GLY A 590 12.40 26.54 44.65
CA GLY A 590 12.32 27.84 45.31
C GLY A 590 13.54 28.74 45.11
N ARG A 591 14.45 28.38 44.20
CA ARG A 591 15.66 29.14 43.85
C ARG A 591 15.60 29.65 42.42
N PRO A 592 16.29 30.76 42.07
CA PRO A 592 16.33 31.26 40.70
C PRO A 592 16.78 30.18 39.71
N ALA A 593 15.98 29.93 38.67
CA ALA A 593 16.19 28.84 37.73
C ALA A 593 17.56 28.91 37.02
N MET A 594 18.02 30.13 36.70
CA MET A 594 19.35 30.35 36.12
C MET A 594 20.46 29.82 37.02
N THR A 595 20.41 30.10 38.32
CA THR A 595 21.42 29.66 39.29
C THR A 595 21.43 28.14 39.45
N VAL A 596 20.25 27.53 39.51
CA VAL A 596 20.14 26.06 39.62
C VAL A 596 20.66 25.38 38.35
N TYR A 597 20.29 25.87 37.18
CA TYR A 597 20.77 25.32 35.91
C TYR A 597 22.29 25.46 35.75
N ASP A 598 22.85 26.62 36.11
CA ASP A 598 24.31 26.85 36.12
C ASP A 598 25.04 25.86 37.05
N GLU A 599 24.55 25.66 38.27
CA GLU A 599 25.07 24.65 39.20
C GLU A 599 25.00 23.23 38.63
N TRP A 600 23.85 22.85 38.04
CA TRP A 600 23.68 21.53 37.43
C TRP A 600 24.68 21.31 36.28
N THR A 601 24.85 22.30 35.40
CA THR A 601 25.79 22.19 34.27
C THR A 601 27.24 22.05 34.75
N ARG A 602 27.66 22.82 35.76
CA ARG A 602 29.01 22.70 36.33
C ARG A 602 29.23 21.34 37.01
N ALA A 603 28.22 20.83 37.71
CA ALA A 603 28.28 19.50 38.31
C ALA A 603 28.42 18.39 37.25
N SER A 604 27.89 18.62 36.03
CA SER A 604 28.06 17.74 34.87
C SER A 604 29.40 17.92 34.12
N GLY A 605 30.29 18.77 34.62
CA GLY A 605 31.62 19.02 34.03
C GLY A 605 31.64 20.05 32.91
N GLU A 606 30.55 20.78 32.66
CA GLU A 606 30.44 21.77 31.59
C GLU A 606 30.19 23.18 32.14
N VAL A 607 30.72 24.20 31.47
CA VAL A 607 30.41 25.60 31.76
C VAL A 607 29.67 26.17 30.57
N VAL A 608 28.36 26.34 30.70
CA VAL A 608 27.55 26.97 29.64
C VAL A 608 27.89 28.45 29.57
N VAL A 609 28.41 28.88 28.42
CA VAL A 609 28.79 30.27 28.14
C VAL A 609 27.54 31.17 28.20
N GLY A 610 27.63 32.29 28.93
CA GLY A 610 26.51 33.21 29.23
C GLY A 610 25.97 33.12 30.66
N LEU A 611 26.30 32.06 31.41
CA LEU A 611 25.91 31.93 32.82
C LEU A 611 26.91 32.55 33.80
N THR A 612 28.22 32.60 33.45
CA THR A 612 29.25 33.25 34.27
C THR A 612 30.48 33.73 33.50
N THR A 613 30.56 35.03 33.25
CA THR A 613 31.81 35.80 33.11
C THR A 613 31.68 37.19 33.75
N GLY A 614 31.18 37.26 34.98
CA GLY A 614 31.45 38.40 35.88
C GLY A 614 30.93 39.78 35.47
N SER A 615 30.07 39.88 34.46
CA SER A 615 29.37 41.11 34.07
C SER A 615 27.91 40.75 33.88
N ILE A 616 27.13 40.74 34.96
CA ILE A 616 25.67 40.66 34.86
C ILE A 616 25.21 42.02 34.32
N ASP A 617 25.25 42.15 33.00
CA ASP A 617 24.51 43.17 32.28
C ASP A 617 23.06 42.68 32.15
N THR A 618 22.08 43.58 32.29
CA THR A 618 20.65 43.27 32.49
C THR A 618 19.94 42.80 31.21
N THR A 619 20.54 41.90 30.45
CA THR A 619 20.12 41.51 29.11
C THR A 619 19.77 40.03 29.02
N THR A 620 18.76 39.69 28.21
CA THR A 620 18.47 38.32 27.82
C THR A 620 19.55 37.83 26.84
N GLU A 621 20.30 36.80 27.21
CA GLU A 621 21.37 36.24 26.38
C GLU A 621 21.04 34.82 25.92
N ALA A 622 21.31 34.52 24.65
CA ALA A 622 21.26 33.15 24.14
C ALA A 622 22.41 32.35 24.76
N ILE A 623 22.15 31.10 25.14
CA ILE A 623 23.14 30.24 25.79
C ILE A 623 23.44 29.02 24.92
N ALA A 624 24.69 28.53 24.96
CA ALA A 624 25.11 27.32 24.26
C ALA A 624 24.75 26.08 25.11
N GLY A 625 23.46 25.73 25.13
CA GLY A 625 22.89 24.67 25.96
C GLY A 625 22.48 23.41 25.20
N GLU A 626 22.88 23.26 23.93
CA GLU A 626 22.39 22.20 23.06
C GLU A 626 22.72 20.79 23.57
N LEU A 627 23.84 20.62 24.28
CA LEU A 627 24.29 19.34 24.83
C LEU A 627 23.86 19.11 26.29
N ARG A 628 23.18 20.08 26.91
CA ARG A 628 22.74 20.04 28.32
C ARG A 628 21.27 20.43 28.49
N PRO A 629 20.31 19.77 27.80
CA PRO A 629 18.92 20.19 27.88
C PRO A 629 18.22 19.78 29.18
N ILE A 630 17.03 20.34 29.40
CA ILE A 630 16.18 19.98 30.53
C ILE A 630 15.20 18.90 30.08
N GLY A 631 15.18 17.77 30.78
CA GLY A 631 14.22 16.69 30.61
C GLY A 631 13.04 16.83 31.56
N VAL A 632 11.84 16.62 31.03
CA VAL A 632 10.63 16.36 31.81
C VAL A 632 10.30 14.86 31.70
N PRO A 633 10.32 14.09 32.80
CA PRO A 633 10.00 12.67 32.76
C PRO A 633 8.62 12.40 32.16
N LEU A 634 8.53 11.37 31.32
CA LEU A 634 7.29 10.89 30.69
C LEU A 634 6.81 9.55 31.26
N ASP A 635 7.64 8.91 32.07
CA ASP A 635 7.35 7.66 32.78
C ASP A 635 7.80 7.76 34.24
N ASP A 636 7.33 6.83 35.07
CA ASP A 636 7.65 6.77 36.49
C ASP A 636 9.09 6.28 36.76
N ASP A 637 9.75 5.71 35.75
CA ASP A 637 11.09 5.12 35.84
C ASP A 637 12.21 6.11 35.44
N ASP A 638 11.86 7.34 35.05
CA ASP A 638 12.78 8.35 34.49
C ASP A 638 13.61 7.81 33.31
N LYS A 639 13.01 6.98 32.44
CA LYS A 639 13.68 6.41 31.25
C LYS A 639 13.39 7.20 30.00
N GLU A 640 12.20 7.78 29.89
CA GLU A 640 11.78 8.57 28.74
C GLU A 640 11.52 10.03 29.14
N PHE A 641 12.03 10.96 28.34
CA PHE A 641 11.97 12.39 28.62
C PHE A 641 11.38 13.18 27.46
N ARG A 642 10.54 14.16 27.79
CA ARG A 642 10.30 15.32 26.94
C ARG A 642 11.46 16.28 27.12
N VAL A 643 12.27 16.43 26.08
CA VAL A 643 13.46 17.28 26.10
C VAL A 643 13.07 18.72 25.79
N LEU A 644 13.58 19.66 26.59
CA LEU A 644 13.37 21.09 26.47
C LEU A 644 14.73 21.78 26.27
N HIS A 645 14.89 22.51 25.16
CA HIS A 645 16.12 23.21 24.82
C HIS A 645 16.21 24.52 25.63
N PRO A 646 17.25 24.73 26.44
CA PRO A 646 17.54 26.01 27.07
C PRO A 646 17.91 27.05 26.01
N LEU A 647 17.04 28.04 25.78
CA LEU A 647 17.20 29.03 24.70
C LEU A 647 17.96 30.27 25.16
N SER A 648 17.60 30.79 26.34
CA SER A 648 18.18 32.03 26.85
C SER A 648 18.01 32.16 28.35
N VAL A 649 18.82 33.01 28.95
CA VAL A 649 18.75 33.37 30.37
C VAL A 649 18.41 34.84 30.53
N ASP A 650 17.68 35.17 31.58
CA ASP A 650 17.51 36.55 32.03
C ASP A 650 18.26 36.69 33.36
N SER A 651 19.41 37.36 33.30
CA SER A 651 20.31 37.55 34.43
C SER A 651 19.73 38.46 35.51
N ALA A 652 18.85 39.40 35.15
CA ALA A 652 18.20 40.32 36.08
C ALA A 652 17.04 39.63 36.82
N ALA A 653 16.27 38.80 36.12
CA ALA A 653 15.19 38.00 36.70
C ALA A 653 15.67 36.68 37.33
N GLY A 654 16.91 36.24 37.02
CA GLY A 654 17.45 34.95 37.41
C GLY A 654 16.71 33.76 36.78
N SER A 655 16.11 33.95 35.60
CA SER A 655 15.20 32.99 34.98
C SER A 655 15.79 32.31 33.75
N LEU A 656 15.22 31.16 33.38
CA LEU A 656 15.62 30.36 32.23
C LEU A 656 14.45 30.24 31.24
N THR A 657 14.65 30.66 29.99
CA THR A 657 13.67 30.42 28.92
C THR A 657 14.04 29.15 28.16
N VAL A 658 13.08 28.24 28.03
CA VAL A 658 13.23 26.94 27.36
C VAL A 658 12.31 26.85 26.14
N GLY A 659 12.54 25.87 25.27
CA GLY A 659 11.83 25.72 24.00
C GLY A 659 10.40 25.16 24.08
N GLY A 660 9.76 25.10 25.26
CA GLY A 660 8.39 24.61 25.42
C GLY A 660 7.78 24.98 26.79
N TRP A 661 6.47 24.80 26.95
CA TRP A 661 5.80 25.20 28.19
C TRP A 661 6.07 24.24 29.36
N VAL A 662 6.28 24.81 30.54
CA VAL A 662 6.50 24.09 31.80
C VAL A 662 5.47 24.54 32.82
N ALA A 663 4.73 23.58 33.39
CA ALA A 663 3.78 23.87 34.47
C ALA A 663 4.48 23.93 35.83
N GLU A 664 3.96 24.73 36.75
CA GLU A 664 4.40 24.68 38.15
C GLU A 664 4.18 23.27 38.74
N GLY A 665 5.13 22.80 39.54
CA GLY A 665 5.17 21.46 40.09
C GLY A 665 5.77 20.40 39.16
N THR A 666 6.23 20.76 37.95
CA THR A 666 6.85 19.79 37.03
C THR A 666 8.23 19.35 37.52
N ASN A 667 8.47 18.03 37.56
CA ASN A 667 9.81 17.48 37.81
C ASN A 667 10.72 17.72 36.60
N LEU A 668 11.93 18.19 36.88
CA LEU A 668 12.97 18.51 35.90
C LEU A 668 14.21 17.69 36.18
N THR A 669 14.85 17.21 35.13
CA THR A 669 16.15 16.51 35.19
C THR A 669 17.10 17.17 34.20
N LEU A 670 18.34 17.47 34.59
CA LEU A 670 19.35 17.85 33.60
C LEU A 670 19.72 16.60 32.80
N LEU A 671 19.61 16.70 31.48
CA LEU A 671 20.09 15.67 30.56
C LEU A 671 21.45 16.08 29.98
N ALA A 672 22.21 15.10 29.54
CA ALA A 672 23.52 15.31 28.94
C ALA A 672 23.75 14.39 27.74
N ALA A 673 24.54 14.87 26.79
CA ALA A 673 25.12 14.07 25.73
C ALA A 673 26.52 14.57 25.39
N GLU A 674 27.37 13.66 24.94
CA GLU A 674 28.65 14.00 24.33
C GLU A 674 28.47 14.02 22.81
N ALA A 675 28.99 15.04 22.13
CA ALA A 675 28.76 15.27 20.70
C ALA A 675 29.11 14.04 19.85
N GLU A 676 30.22 13.37 20.17
CA GLU A 676 30.74 12.22 19.44
C GLU A 676 29.84 10.98 19.50
N THR A 677 29.06 10.85 20.59
CA THR A 677 28.21 9.69 20.88
C THR A 677 26.73 9.96 20.69
N LEU A 678 26.32 11.24 20.64
CA LEU A 678 24.92 11.64 20.52
C LEU A 678 24.26 11.02 19.28
N VAL A 679 24.96 11.01 18.15
CA VAL A 679 24.44 10.38 16.92
C VAL A 679 24.24 8.87 17.11
N ASN A 680 25.21 8.16 17.69
CA ASN A 680 25.09 6.73 17.96
C ASN A 680 23.91 6.43 18.89
N ASN A 681 23.75 7.22 19.95
CA ASN A 681 22.65 7.09 20.89
C ASN A 681 21.30 7.32 20.19
N ILE A 682 21.21 8.34 19.33
CA ILE A 682 19.99 8.59 18.54
C ILE A 682 19.70 7.40 17.62
N CYS A 683 20.71 6.85 16.93
CA CYS A 683 20.55 5.70 16.04
C CYS A 683 20.09 4.44 16.81
N GLU A 684 20.68 4.16 17.97
CA GLU A 684 20.33 3.01 18.82
C GLU A 684 18.89 3.11 19.35
N VAL A 685 18.53 4.25 19.93
CA VAL A 685 17.18 4.48 20.47
C VAL A 685 16.14 4.50 19.36
N SER A 686 16.44 5.13 18.22
CA SER A 686 15.55 5.14 17.05
C SER A 686 15.35 3.73 16.50
N SER A 687 16.42 2.93 16.38
CA SER A 687 16.33 1.54 15.95
C SER A 687 15.47 0.69 16.90
N ALA A 688 15.60 0.89 18.22
CA ALA A 688 14.80 0.19 19.21
C ALA A 688 13.31 0.59 19.17
N LEU A 689 13.03 1.88 19.00
CA LEU A 689 11.66 2.40 18.88
C LEU A 689 10.99 1.93 17.59
N VAL A 690 11.71 1.98 16.46
CA VAL A 690 11.25 1.40 15.20
C VAL A 690 10.91 -0.07 15.42
N LYS A 691 11.81 -0.87 16.02
CA LYS A 691 11.53 -2.28 16.29
C LYS A 691 10.30 -2.48 17.18
N SER A 692 10.13 -1.71 18.25
CA SER A 692 9.03 -1.90 19.21
C SER A 692 7.65 -1.43 18.71
N ASP A 693 7.57 -0.31 17.98
CA ASP A 693 6.31 0.20 17.41
C ASP A 693 5.98 -0.49 16.08
N ALA A 694 6.98 -0.71 15.21
CA ALA A 694 6.82 -1.47 13.98
C ALA A 694 6.48 -2.94 14.27
N GLN A 695 6.99 -3.58 15.33
CA GLN A 695 6.56 -4.95 15.68
C GLN A 695 5.08 -5.04 16.00
N LYS A 696 4.52 -4.02 16.68
CA LYS A 696 3.12 -4.01 17.10
C LYS A 696 2.14 -3.65 15.99
N ARG A 697 2.51 -2.72 15.10
CA ARG A 697 1.62 -2.20 14.04
C ARG A 697 1.99 -2.68 12.64
N LEU A 698 3.29 -2.71 12.35
CA LEU A 698 3.82 -2.90 11.00
C LEU A 698 4.39 -4.30 10.76
N GLY A 699 4.44 -5.19 11.76
CA GLY A 699 5.05 -6.54 11.75
C GLY A 699 6.53 -6.56 11.33
N VAL A 700 7.43 -6.92 12.23
CA VAL A 700 8.87 -7.01 11.97
C VAL A 700 9.28 -8.48 12.05
N ASP A 701 10.15 -8.91 11.14
CA ASP A 701 10.71 -10.26 11.17
C ASP A 701 11.75 -10.43 12.29
N ALA A 702 12.30 -11.65 12.44
CA ALA A 702 13.28 -11.96 13.49
C ALA A 702 14.62 -11.22 13.35
N SER A 703 14.89 -10.55 12.21
CA SER A 703 16.14 -9.82 11.95
C SER A 703 16.10 -8.37 12.43
N GLY A 704 14.90 -7.83 12.70
CA GLY A 704 14.71 -6.45 13.14
C GLY A 704 14.81 -5.42 12.02
N ALA A 705 14.87 -5.85 10.75
CA ALA A 705 14.72 -5.00 9.58
C ALA A 705 13.23 -4.75 9.30
N VAL A 706 12.87 -3.49 9.02
CA VAL A 706 11.56 -3.18 8.44
C VAL A 706 11.64 -3.51 6.95
N GLU A 707 11.67 -4.81 6.59
CA GLU A 707 11.69 -5.28 5.18
C GLU A 707 10.55 -4.65 4.33
N GLU A 708 9.57 -4.09 5.03
CA GLU A 708 8.30 -3.61 4.56
C GLU A 708 8.16 -2.06 4.57
N CYS A 709 9.21 -1.26 4.74
CA CYS A 709 9.12 0.21 4.65
C CYS A 709 9.09 0.69 3.19
N LEU A 710 8.16 1.56 2.80
CA LEU A 710 8.08 2.16 1.45
C LEU A 710 8.84 3.48 1.34
N GLY A 711 8.92 4.23 2.45
CA GLY A 711 9.59 5.51 2.54
C GLY A 711 9.26 6.21 3.84
N ALA A 712 9.94 7.34 4.09
CA ALA A 712 9.83 8.07 5.35
C ALA A 712 9.82 9.59 5.16
N PHE A 713 9.16 10.29 6.08
CA PHE A 713 9.34 11.72 6.29
C PHE A 713 9.93 11.93 7.68
N MET A 714 11.08 12.60 7.76
CA MET A 714 11.88 12.69 8.97
C MET A 714 12.03 14.14 9.44
N ILE A 715 12.14 14.30 10.75
CA ILE A 715 12.34 15.59 11.39
C ILE A 715 13.52 15.50 12.32
N PHE A 716 14.38 16.49 12.22
CA PHE A 716 15.59 16.68 13.02
C PHE A 716 15.54 18.05 13.66
N CYS A 717 15.98 18.17 14.89
CA CYS A 717 16.10 19.48 15.48
C CYS A 717 17.26 20.28 14.86
N GLY A 718 17.00 21.51 14.43
CA GLY A 718 18.01 22.45 13.98
C GLY A 718 19.04 22.80 15.06
N GLY A 719 18.70 22.62 16.35
CA GLY A 719 19.66 22.71 17.46
C GLY A 719 20.72 21.60 17.41
N LEU A 720 20.34 20.37 17.05
CA LEU A 720 21.29 19.26 16.87
C LEU A 720 22.22 19.52 15.68
N VAL A 721 21.71 20.08 14.59
CA VAL A 721 22.52 20.50 13.43
C VAL A 721 23.56 21.56 13.81
N LYS A 722 23.25 22.42 14.79
CA LYS A 722 24.20 23.41 15.31
C LYS A 722 25.24 22.78 16.25
N ALA A 723 24.81 21.87 17.12
CA ALA A 723 25.68 21.21 18.09
C ALA A 723 26.71 20.30 17.43
N LEU A 724 26.31 19.58 16.39
CA LEU A 724 27.10 18.53 15.75
C LEU A 724 27.93 19.03 14.54
N GLN A 725 27.71 20.27 14.09
CA GLN A 725 28.51 20.98 13.07
C GLN A 725 28.95 20.09 11.87
N ASP A 726 30.26 19.94 11.67
CA ASP A 726 30.88 19.24 10.53
C ASP A 726 30.69 17.71 10.60
N ASP A 727 30.49 17.14 11.80
CA ASP A 727 30.25 15.69 11.97
C ASP A 727 28.89 15.26 11.40
N MET A 728 27.93 16.20 11.25
CA MET A 728 26.61 15.89 10.70
C MET A 728 26.62 15.50 9.23
N GLU A 729 27.55 16.02 8.43
CA GLU A 729 27.60 15.70 7.00
C GLU A 729 28.01 14.24 6.76
N GLU A 730 28.92 13.71 7.60
CA GLU A 730 29.43 12.34 7.51
C GLU A 730 28.49 11.31 8.16
N ARG A 731 27.79 11.70 9.23
CA ARG A 731 26.94 10.79 10.01
C ARG A 731 25.51 10.67 9.48
N TRP A 732 25.18 11.42 8.43
CA TRP A 732 23.82 11.51 7.93
C TRP A 732 23.31 10.19 7.34
N GLU A 733 24.19 9.39 6.72
CA GLU A 733 23.85 8.07 6.18
C GLU A 733 23.29 7.13 7.26
N GLU A 734 23.79 7.24 8.50
CA GLU A 734 23.36 6.43 9.64
C GLU A 734 22.00 6.86 10.19
N LEU A 735 21.72 8.16 10.20
CA LEU A 735 20.48 8.74 10.74
C LEU A 735 19.29 8.69 9.76
N ALA A 736 19.56 8.57 8.45
CA ALA A 736 18.54 8.64 7.41
C ALA A 736 18.25 7.33 6.68
N ASP A 737 18.61 6.20 7.29
CA ASP A 737 18.19 4.87 6.86
C ASP A 737 17.29 4.14 7.87
N PRO A 738 16.17 4.74 8.33
CA PRO A 738 15.26 4.04 9.22
C PRO A 738 14.58 2.88 8.49
N GLY A 739 15.06 1.66 8.75
CA GLY A 739 14.49 0.43 8.20
C GLY A 739 15.11 -0.05 6.88
N GLY A 740 16.27 0.45 6.46
CA GLY A 740 17.02 -0.11 5.33
C GLY A 740 16.56 0.34 3.94
N LYS A 741 15.80 1.45 3.83
CA LYS A 741 15.33 2.02 2.56
C LYS A 741 15.64 3.50 2.43
N ARG A 742 16.04 3.87 1.21
CA ARG A 742 16.58 5.18 0.87
C ARG A 742 15.56 6.21 0.37
N GLU A 743 14.25 5.96 0.34
CA GLU A 743 13.29 6.98 -0.14
C GLU A 743 12.73 7.81 1.03
N ALA A 744 13.57 8.72 1.54
CA ALA A 744 13.28 9.50 2.73
C ALA A 744 13.69 10.97 2.58
N LEU A 745 12.85 11.89 3.05
CA LEU A 745 13.20 13.30 3.18
C LEU A 745 13.28 13.66 4.67
N GLY A 746 14.39 14.28 5.08
CA GLY A 746 14.58 14.88 6.39
C GLY A 746 14.57 16.40 6.34
N MET A 747 13.84 17.03 7.26
CA MET A 747 13.93 18.47 7.49
C MET A 747 14.46 18.79 8.88
N CYS A 748 15.11 19.94 8.99
CA CYS A 748 15.69 20.45 10.22
C CYS A 748 14.74 21.50 10.82
N ALA A 749 13.79 21.06 11.65
CA ALA A 749 12.79 21.90 12.27
C ALA A 749 13.30 22.59 13.54
N PHE A 750 12.49 23.44 14.15
CA PHE A 750 12.60 23.72 15.59
C PHE A 750 11.41 23.11 16.32
N GLY A 751 11.56 22.73 17.58
CA GLY A 751 10.45 22.29 18.43
C GLY A 751 9.63 21.16 17.81
N GLU A 752 10.16 19.95 17.82
CA GLU A 752 9.57 18.78 17.19
C GLU A 752 8.26 18.36 17.85
N GLN A 753 7.29 17.92 17.06
CA GLN A 753 6.02 17.39 17.53
C GLN A 753 5.92 15.91 17.18
N GLY A 754 5.54 15.10 18.17
CA GLY A 754 5.40 13.66 18.01
C GLY A 754 4.21 13.08 18.80
N PRO A 755 4.07 11.74 18.83
CA PRO A 755 2.97 11.05 19.50
C PRO A 755 2.84 11.41 20.99
N ARG A 756 3.96 11.79 21.63
CA ARG A 756 4.04 12.20 23.04
C ARG A 756 4.03 13.72 23.26
N GLY A 757 3.69 14.49 22.24
CA GLY A 757 3.58 15.95 22.29
C GLY A 757 4.80 16.68 21.74
N HIS A 758 5.00 17.91 22.23
CA HIS A 758 6.09 18.81 21.82
C HIS A 758 7.38 18.47 22.58
N GLY A 759 8.50 18.38 21.86
CA GLY A 759 9.85 18.27 22.40
C GLY A 759 10.83 19.16 21.63
N ASN A 760 12.06 19.24 22.11
CA ASN A 760 13.16 19.93 21.44
C ASN A 760 14.38 19.02 21.38
N LEU A 761 15.29 19.24 20.43
CA LEU A 761 16.49 18.41 20.27
C LEU A 761 16.15 16.93 20.03
N MET A 762 15.01 16.70 19.38
CA MET A 762 14.53 15.36 19.04
C MET A 762 14.84 15.01 17.58
N VAL A 763 14.85 13.71 17.30
CA VAL A 763 14.80 13.14 15.96
C VAL A 763 13.58 12.24 15.86
N GLY A 764 12.91 12.22 14.72
CA GLY A 764 11.78 11.33 14.52
C GLY A 764 11.49 11.06 13.06
N ALA A 765 10.62 10.07 12.82
CA ALA A 765 10.16 9.75 11.48
C ALA A 765 8.68 9.32 11.48
N LEU A 766 8.00 9.67 10.40
CA LEU A 766 6.78 9.04 9.93
C LEU A 766 7.14 8.02 8.85
N LEU A 767 6.91 6.75 9.14
CA LEU A 767 7.21 5.62 8.28
C LEU A 767 5.95 5.12 7.59
N PHE A 768 6.04 4.82 6.29
CA PHE A 768 4.97 4.19 5.53
C PHE A 768 5.36 2.75 5.25
N SER A 769 4.50 1.79 5.62
CA SER A 769 4.77 0.37 5.36
C SER A 769 4.22 -0.08 4.01
N ASN A 770 4.51 -1.32 3.61
CA ASN A 770 3.87 -1.98 2.47
C ASN A 770 2.59 -2.73 2.87
N LYS A 771 2.13 -2.60 4.12
CA LYS A 771 0.94 -3.28 4.62
C LYS A 771 -0.28 -2.42 4.34
N PRO A 772 -1.26 -2.91 3.55
CA PRO A 772 -2.51 -2.21 3.38
C PRO A 772 -3.20 -2.00 4.73
N VAL A 773 -3.84 -0.84 4.91
CA VAL A 773 -4.62 -0.54 6.12
C VAL A 773 -5.66 -1.63 6.30
N ARG A 774 -5.68 -2.27 7.47
CA ARG A 774 -6.75 -3.22 7.79
C ARG A 774 -8.06 -2.44 7.92
N PRO A 775 -9.21 -2.93 7.43
CA PRO A 775 -10.48 -2.30 7.72
C PRO A 775 -10.62 -2.20 9.24
N THR A 776 -10.56 -0.97 9.77
CA THR A 776 -10.70 -0.74 11.20
C THR A 776 -12.09 -1.21 11.59
N ARG A 777 -12.14 -2.11 12.58
CA ARG A 777 -13.33 -2.38 13.38
C ARG A 777 -13.89 -1.01 13.78
N LEU A 778 -15.07 -0.67 13.28
CA LEU A 778 -15.90 0.35 13.90
C LEU A 778 -16.29 -0.25 15.26
N GLU A 779 -15.44 -0.07 16.28
CA GLU A 779 -15.89 -0.15 17.65
C GLU A 779 -16.93 0.98 17.80
N PRO A 780 -18.21 0.67 18.05
CA PRO A 780 -19.22 1.71 18.22
C PRO A 780 -18.88 2.53 19.46
N SER A 781 -18.83 3.85 19.29
CA SER A 781 -18.78 4.84 20.37
C SER A 781 -20.02 4.79 21.25
#